data_AF-A0A4Y8RMW5-F1
#
_entry.id   AF-A0A4Y8RMW5-F1
#
_cell.length_a   1.000
_cell.length_b   1.000
_cell.length_c   1.000
_cell.angle_alpha   90.00
_cell.angle_beta   90.00
_cell.angle_gamma   90.00
#
_symmetry.space_group_name_H-M   'P 1'
#
loop_
_entity.id
_entity.type
_entity.pdbx_description
1 polymer ?
#
loop_
_entity_poly.entity_id
_entity_poly.type
_entity_poly.pdbx_seq_one_letter_code
_entity_poly.pdbx_strand_id
1 'polypeptide(L)'
;MSQPFRLASGGRIDRTRPLSVTFNGKRLEGFAGDTIASMLIASGQHLAGRSFKYHRPRGILSHGSDEPSALLSVDWRADRGPGRRDPNNRASVVEARDGLVVDTQNHWPSLETDIGAVNDLLSPVFVAGFYYKTFMWPRKFWDKVYEPVIRRAAGLGEAPKVPDADRYSNRHAHCDVLVVGAGPAGLAAALAASADGTRRVILADEGCEPGGALLNDVTSSVGGTPAMEWVAESLATLDARENVVVLPRTTVFGYYNHNHVCMVERVSDHIADAPEGMARERLWQVRAGEVVLATGSHERPLVFENNDRPGIMLAESVRSFVNRWAALPGNDLVVATSSASAYRTALDAKAAGMKVSIVDIRLETDCGPEFAAAREAGIEVRTGHTVIRALGKKRVSGLVVAKIGSGGGIGEKTTLTCDCVAMSGGWTPSVHLFSQSRGKLAFDPELDAFLPGTSVQAERSAGACRGVYDLAAVVADGAKAGGGSAAPEATASFTGFQPVRVLPTDADASRVKAFVDFQNDVTAKDIKLAVREGFESIEHVKRYTTTGMATDQGKTSNMNALGLVAGILDRPLPAVGTTTFRPPYTPVTFGALIGPARDELFDPVRKTPIDGWAAKNGAVFEPVALWRRARYFPKAGEDMAAAVARETRAVRTNVGIFDASTLGKIEVVGPDAAEFMNRIYTNAWLKLKTGGCRYGLMLREDGFVYDDGVVARLAEDRFHVTTTTGGAPRVLRHMEDYLQTEWPDLDVFLTSITEQWAVIALQGPKARQVLEPFVSEIDLSEAAFPHMTVKTGYVCGVPCRLFRVSFTGELGFEVNVPADYGEAVWKTLYEEGQKHGITPYGTEAMHVLRAEVGYIVVGQETDGTVTPDDLGLSGLVSKVKPDFVGKRSLARPDMVAADRRQLVGLLTRNPGEVLDEGAQVVDDPSQPIPMKMVGHVTSSYASSNCGRSIAMAMIDGGRERIGETVFVTTPAGFTEATISNAVFYEVKGETADA
;
A
#
# COMPACT_ATOMS: atom_id res chain seq x y z
N MET A 1 0.51 -44.62 8.08
CA MET A 1 0.75 -43.52 7.14
C MET A 1 1.30 -44.09 5.84
N SER A 2 0.67 -43.83 4.70
CA SER A 2 1.18 -44.28 3.39
C SER A 2 1.94 -43.14 2.70
N GLN A 3 3.16 -42.86 3.17
CA GLN A 3 4.11 -41.96 2.51
C GLN A 3 5.19 -42.82 1.82
N PRO A 4 4.94 -43.34 0.61
CA PRO A 4 5.84 -44.31 -0.03
C PRO A 4 7.21 -43.73 -0.42
N PHE A 5 7.34 -42.40 -0.44
CA PHE A 5 8.58 -41.70 -0.77
C PHE A 5 9.24 -41.08 0.47
N ARG A 6 8.75 -41.33 1.69
CA ARG A 6 9.40 -40.87 2.92
C ARG A 6 10.43 -41.90 3.40
N LEU A 7 11.65 -41.46 3.68
CA LEU A 7 12.66 -42.28 4.34
C LEU A 7 12.25 -42.62 5.78
N ALA A 8 12.67 -43.79 6.25
CA ALA A 8 12.35 -44.27 7.60
C ALA A 8 12.94 -43.39 8.72
N SER A 9 14.08 -42.76 8.47
CA SER A 9 14.81 -41.88 9.39
C SER A 9 15.33 -40.63 8.67
N GLY A 10 15.91 -39.70 9.42
CA GLY A 10 16.42 -38.43 8.90
C GLY A 10 15.34 -37.37 8.67
N GLY A 11 15.77 -36.24 8.11
CA GLY A 11 14.96 -35.03 7.98
C GLY A 11 14.96 -34.17 9.24
N ARG A 12 14.74 -32.87 9.07
CA ARG A 12 14.46 -31.86 10.09
C ARG A 12 12.94 -31.76 10.34
N ILE A 13 12.32 -32.90 10.60
CA ILE A 13 10.88 -33.03 10.90
C ILE A 13 10.71 -33.72 12.25
N ASP A 14 9.68 -33.33 13.00
CA ASP A 14 9.34 -33.97 14.26
C ASP A 14 8.39 -35.15 14.04
N ARG A 15 8.98 -36.35 13.96
CA ARG A 15 8.25 -37.61 13.75
C ARG A 15 7.34 -38.00 14.91
N THR A 16 7.50 -37.36 16.08
CA THR A 16 6.62 -37.58 17.25
C THR A 16 5.32 -36.78 17.16
N ARG A 17 5.26 -35.80 16.25
CA ARG A 17 4.13 -34.89 16.04
C ARG A 17 3.57 -35.03 14.61
N PRO A 18 2.78 -36.08 14.34
CA PRO A 18 2.09 -36.21 13.06
C PRO A 18 1.04 -35.10 12.89
N LEU A 19 0.83 -34.66 11.66
CA LEU A 19 -0.13 -33.62 11.28
C LEU A 19 -0.97 -34.07 10.08
N SER A 20 -2.17 -33.50 9.96
CA SER A 20 -3.08 -33.76 8.85
C SER A 20 -3.52 -32.47 8.16
N VAL A 21 -3.36 -32.42 6.83
CA VAL A 21 -3.80 -31.33 5.97
C VAL A 21 -4.87 -31.85 5.00
N THR A 22 -5.83 -31.00 4.62
CA THR A 22 -6.76 -31.30 3.52
C THR A 22 -6.22 -30.69 2.23
N PHE A 23 -5.80 -31.52 1.28
CA PHE A 23 -5.31 -31.13 -0.04
C PHE A 23 -6.31 -31.54 -1.12
N ASN A 24 -6.90 -30.59 -1.86
CA ASN A 24 -7.94 -30.85 -2.88
C ASN A 24 -9.08 -31.74 -2.34
N GLY A 25 -9.53 -31.47 -1.11
CA GLY A 25 -10.56 -32.25 -0.42
C GLY A 25 -10.14 -33.64 0.07
N LYS A 26 -8.87 -34.04 -0.09
CA LYS A 26 -8.33 -35.32 0.38
C LYS A 26 -7.37 -35.12 1.55
N ARG A 27 -7.34 -36.09 2.46
CA ARG A 27 -6.41 -36.08 3.60
C ARG A 27 -4.97 -36.35 3.14
N LEU A 28 -4.05 -35.49 3.54
CA LEU A 28 -2.61 -35.60 3.34
C LEU A 28 -1.93 -35.64 4.72
N GLU A 29 -1.18 -36.71 5.00
CA GLU A 29 -0.50 -36.92 6.28
C GLU A 29 0.95 -36.42 6.20
N GLY A 30 1.47 -35.86 7.31
CA GLY A 30 2.80 -35.28 7.41
C GLY A 30 3.27 -35.19 8.86
N PHE A 31 4.34 -34.43 9.07
CA PHE A 31 4.93 -34.20 10.39
C PHE A 31 5.19 -32.72 10.62
N ALA A 32 5.25 -32.28 11.89
CA ALA A 32 5.67 -30.91 12.18
C ALA A 32 7.07 -30.63 11.60
N GLY A 33 7.22 -29.48 10.96
CA GLY A 33 8.41 -29.11 10.17
C GLY A 33 8.27 -29.36 8.66
N ASP A 34 7.25 -30.11 8.22
CA ASP A 34 6.94 -30.22 6.80
C ASP A 34 6.42 -28.89 6.21
N THR A 35 6.64 -28.72 4.91
CA THR A 35 5.88 -27.80 4.06
C THR A 35 4.85 -28.60 3.26
N ILE A 36 3.91 -27.92 2.61
CA ILE A 36 2.98 -28.62 1.71
C ILE A 36 3.73 -29.34 0.58
N ALA A 37 4.77 -28.73 0.03
CA ALA A 37 5.60 -29.37 -1.00
C ALA A 37 6.27 -30.67 -0.50
N SER A 38 6.84 -30.68 0.71
CA SER A 38 7.50 -31.89 1.24
C SER A 38 6.49 -33.01 1.52
N MET A 39 5.27 -32.68 2.01
CA MET A 39 4.19 -33.66 2.19
C MET A 39 3.73 -34.27 0.87
N LEU A 40 3.59 -33.45 -0.17
CA LEU A 40 3.19 -33.92 -1.50
C LEU A 40 4.22 -34.89 -2.08
N ILE A 41 5.52 -34.54 -2.01
CA ILE A 41 6.60 -35.41 -2.47
C ILE A 41 6.62 -36.72 -1.70
N ALA A 42 6.60 -36.67 -0.36
CA ALA A 42 6.62 -37.85 0.48
C ALA A 42 5.44 -38.81 0.24
N SER A 43 4.30 -38.26 -0.18
CA SER A 43 3.09 -39.02 -0.52
C SER A 43 3.06 -39.52 -1.98
N GLY A 44 4.09 -39.21 -2.79
CA GLY A 44 4.18 -39.59 -4.20
C GLY A 44 3.34 -38.74 -5.14
N GLN A 45 2.91 -37.56 -4.70
CA GLN A 45 2.11 -36.61 -5.49
C GLN A 45 3.02 -35.55 -6.14
N HIS A 46 3.46 -35.81 -7.36
CA HIS A 46 4.39 -34.92 -8.08
C HIS A 46 3.68 -33.91 -8.98
N LEU A 47 2.43 -34.17 -9.37
CA LEU A 47 1.59 -33.20 -10.09
C LEU A 47 1.01 -32.23 -9.05
N ALA A 48 1.41 -30.97 -9.11
CA ALA A 48 1.06 -29.95 -8.13
C ALA A 48 0.36 -28.72 -8.74
N GLY A 49 0.35 -28.60 -10.08
CA GLY A 49 -0.32 -27.48 -10.75
C GLY A 49 -0.50 -27.67 -12.25
N ARG A 50 -1.09 -26.66 -12.88
CA ARG A 50 -1.25 -26.53 -14.32
C ARG A 50 -0.70 -25.20 -14.79
N SER A 51 0.01 -25.23 -15.90
CA SER A 51 0.65 -24.03 -16.44
C SER A 51 -0.39 -23.00 -16.90
N PHE A 52 -0.04 -21.72 -16.78
CA PHE A 52 -0.96 -20.60 -16.97
C PHE A 52 -1.68 -20.61 -18.33
N LYS A 53 -0.93 -20.81 -19.42
CA LYS A 53 -1.41 -20.61 -20.79
C LYS A 53 -1.74 -21.93 -21.48
N TYR A 54 -0.84 -22.90 -21.35
CA TYR A 54 -0.95 -24.18 -22.05
C TYR A 54 -1.63 -25.27 -21.21
N HIS A 55 -1.92 -25.03 -19.93
CA HIS A 55 -2.49 -26.03 -19.01
C HIS A 55 -1.66 -27.33 -18.95
N ARG A 56 -0.35 -27.21 -19.13
CA ARG A 56 0.57 -28.35 -19.07
C ARG A 56 0.68 -28.83 -17.62
N PRO A 57 0.79 -30.15 -17.38
CA PRO A 57 1.05 -30.68 -16.04
C PRO A 57 2.34 -30.08 -15.47
N ARG A 58 2.28 -29.51 -14.27
CA ARG A 58 3.45 -28.96 -13.55
C ARG A 58 3.62 -29.59 -12.17
N GLY A 59 4.87 -29.77 -11.78
CA GLY A 59 5.25 -30.22 -10.44
C GLY A 59 5.97 -29.13 -9.66
N ILE A 60 6.42 -29.47 -8.47
CA ILE A 60 7.31 -28.65 -7.65
C ILE A 60 8.65 -28.53 -8.38
N LEU A 61 9.19 -27.33 -8.51
CA LEU A 61 10.48 -27.04 -9.15
C LEU A 61 11.57 -26.72 -8.12
N SER A 62 11.23 -25.96 -7.08
CA SER A 62 12.15 -25.50 -6.04
C SER A 62 11.63 -25.78 -4.61
N HIS A 63 12.45 -25.46 -3.60
CA HIS A 63 12.14 -25.64 -2.18
C HIS A 63 11.96 -24.32 -1.41
N GLY A 64 11.98 -23.18 -2.10
CA GLY A 64 12.00 -21.84 -1.49
C GLY A 64 11.00 -20.86 -2.11
N SER A 65 11.23 -19.57 -1.86
CA SER A 65 10.40 -18.47 -2.34
C SER A 65 10.46 -18.23 -3.86
N ASP A 66 11.37 -18.94 -4.53
CA ASP A 66 11.60 -18.98 -5.98
C ASP A 66 10.78 -20.04 -6.73
N GLU A 67 9.89 -20.77 -6.04
CA GLU A 67 9.00 -21.76 -6.66
C GLU A 67 8.00 -21.09 -7.64
N PRO A 68 8.01 -21.43 -8.94
CA PRO A 68 7.16 -20.79 -9.94
C PRO A 68 5.93 -21.60 -10.36
N SER A 69 5.83 -22.88 -9.97
CA SER A 69 4.88 -23.83 -10.55
C SER A 69 3.80 -24.31 -9.58
N ALA A 70 4.20 -24.73 -8.37
CA ALA A 70 3.30 -25.31 -7.36
C ALA A 70 2.58 -24.22 -6.55
N LEU A 71 1.66 -23.49 -7.20
CA LEU A 71 0.85 -22.45 -6.58
C LEU A 71 -0.48 -23.01 -6.05
N LEU A 72 -0.83 -22.64 -4.82
CA LEU A 72 -1.98 -23.12 -4.06
C LEU A 72 -2.83 -21.97 -3.54
N SER A 73 -4.13 -22.21 -3.42
CA SER A 73 -4.98 -21.47 -2.51
C SER A 73 -4.85 -22.08 -1.12
N VAL A 74 -4.61 -21.25 -0.10
CA VAL A 74 -4.47 -21.68 1.29
C VAL A 74 -5.59 -21.06 2.09
N ASP A 75 -6.41 -21.87 2.73
CA ASP A 75 -7.34 -21.42 3.76
C ASP A 75 -6.69 -21.63 5.13
N TRP A 76 -6.25 -20.53 5.71
CA TRP A 76 -5.46 -20.53 6.94
C TRP A 76 -6.28 -20.87 8.17
N ARG A 77 -7.61 -20.81 8.15
CA ARG A 77 -8.49 -21.19 9.28
C ARG A 77 -9.90 -21.48 8.77
N ALA A 78 -10.05 -22.53 7.96
CA ALA A 78 -11.34 -22.90 7.37
C ALA A 78 -12.43 -23.17 8.42
N ASP A 79 -12.03 -23.57 9.63
CA ASP A 79 -12.87 -23.77 10.81
C ASP A 79 -13.48 -22.48 11.37
N ARG A 80 -12.89 -21.31 11.06
CA ARG A 80 -13.32 -19.98 11.57
C ARG A 80 -14.08 -19.14 10.53
N GLY A 81 -14.61 -19.79 9.49
CA GLY A 81 -15.42 -19.17 8.47
C GLY A 81 -14.65 -18.59 7.29
N PRO A 82 -15.36 -18.09 6.26
CA PRO A 82 -14.75 -17.58 5.04
C PRO A 82 -14.02 -16.25 5.32
N GLY A 83 -12.91 -15.99 4.62
CA GLY A 83 -12.20 -14.70 4.69
C GLY A 83 -10.71 -14.80 5.01
N ARG A 84 -10.21 -15.97 5.39
CA ARG A 84 -8.79 -16.23 5.70
C ARG A 84 -8.12 -17.08 4.63
N ARG A 85 -8.51 -16.84 3.38
CA ARG A 85 -8.05 -17.60 2.23
C ARG A 85 -7.17 -16.75 1.33
N ASP A 86 -5.96 -17.22 1.10
CA ASP A 86 -4.99 -16.55 0.24
C ASP A 86 -4.71 -17.37 -1.03
N PRO A 87 -4.93 -16.80 -2.22
CA PRO A 87 -4.53 -17.44 -3.47
C PRO A 87 -3.02 -17.33 -3.72
N ASN A 88 -2.49 -18.11 -4.67
CA ASN A 88 -1.14 -17.98 -5.20
C ASN A 88 0.01 -18.19 -4.19
N ASN A 89 -0.23 -18.94 -3.11
CA ASN A 89 0.82 -19.34 -2.19
C ASN A 89 1.68 -20.45 -2.79
N ARG A 90 2.99 -20.41 -2.57
CA ARG A 90 3.91 -21.43 -3.08
C ARG A 90 3.94 -22.60 -2.11
N ALA A 91 3.67 -23.81 -2.60
CA ALA A 91 3.66 -25.03 -1.78
C ALA A 91 4.97 -25.23 -0.99
N SER A 92 6.09 -24.73 -1.53
CA SER A 92 7.43 -24.79 -0.95
C SER A 92 7.61 -24.01 0.35
N VAL A 93 6.82 -22.95 0.59
CA VAL A 93 6.98 -22.05 1.75
C VAL A 93 5.77 -22.02 2.69
N VAL A 94 4.70 -22.74 2.35
CA VAL A 94 3.54 -22.94 3.22
C VAL A 94 3.90 -24.02 4.24
N GLU A 95 4.13 -23.61 5.48
CA GLU A 95 4.34 -24.51 6.62
C GLU A 95 3.08 -25.35 6.86
N ALA A 96 3.25 -26.67 6.97
CA ALA A 96 2.16 -27.57 7.27
C ALA A 96 1.77 -27.44 8.76
N ARG A 97 0.47 -27.42 9.03
CA ARG A 97 -0.10 -27.50 10.38
C ARG A 97 -1.42 -28.26 10.32
N ASP A 98 -1.86 -28.75 11.47
CA ASP A 98 -3.10 -29.52 11.55
C ASP A 98 -4.31 -28.67 11.17
N GLY A 99 -5.24 -29.26 10.41
CA GLY A 99 -6.47 -28.59 9.97
C GLY A 99 -6.30 -27.55 8.85
N LEU A 100 -5.09 -27.39 8.30
CA LEU A 100 -4.88 -26.54 7.13
C LEU A 100 -5.62 -27.10 5.91
N VAL A 101 -6.27 -26.24 5.13
CA VAL A 101 -6.94 -26.62 3.88
C VAL A 101 -6.26 -25.92 2.72
N VAL A 102 -5.87 -26.69 1.70
CA VAL A 102 -5.14 -26.20 0.53
C VAL A 102 -5.71 -26.80 -0.74
N ASP A 103 -5.83 -25.97 -1.78
CA ASP A 103 -6.38 -26.37 -3.07
C ASP A 103 -5.44 -25.94 -4.20
N THR A 104 -5.28 -26.81 -5.20
CA THR A 104 -4.63 -26.43 -6.46
C THR A 104 -5.55 -25.55 -7.28
N GLN A 105 -4.94 -24.66 -8.04
CA GLN A 105 -5.62 -23.64 -8.83
C GLN A 105 -5.34 -23.80 -10.32
N ASN A 106 -6.10 -23.08 -11.16
CA ASN A 106 -5.92 -23.01 -12.62
C ASN A 106 -6.15 -24.35 -13.36
N HIS A 107 -7.17 -25.13 -12.98
CA HIS A 107 -7.55 -26.38 -13.65
C HIS A 107 -9.07 -26.58 -13.62
N TRP A 108 -9.62 -27.36 -14.57
CA TRP A 108 -11.02 -27.80 -14.52
C TRP A 108 -11.27 -29.12 -15.27
N PRO A 109 -12.07 -30.06 -14.74
CA PRO A 109 -12.68 -30.07 -13.40
C PRO A 109 -11.73 -30.47 -12.26
N SER A 110 -10.59 -31.09 -12.57
CA SER A 110 -9.59 -31.49 -11.57
C SER A 110 -8.17 -31.34 -12.09
N LEU A 111 -7.21 -31.37 -11.16
CA LEU A 111 -5.78 -31.28 -11.48
C LEU A 111 -5.35 -32.42 -12.41
N GLU A 112 -5.87 -33.63 -12.20
CA GLU A 112 -5.54 -34.81 -12.99
C GLU A 112 -6.25 -34.80 -14.35
N THR A 113 -7.49 -34.32 -14.41
CA THR A 113 -8.35 -34.32 -15.60
C THR A 113 -8.69 -32.90 -16.07
N ASP A 114 -7.67 -32.12 -16.43
CA ASP A 114 -7.85 -30.75 -16.90
C ASP A 114 -8.21 -30.68 -18.39
N ILE A 115 -9.39 -30.14 -18.72
CA ILE A 115 -9.85 -29.93 -20.11
C ILE A 115 -9.04 -28.82 -20.79
N GLY A 116 -8.54 -27.84 -20.02
CA GLY A 116 -7.71 -26.76 -20.55
C GLY A 116 -6.45 -27.25 -21.26
N ALA A 117 -6.00 -28.49 -20.98
CA ALA A 117 -4.85 -29.13 -21.62
C ALA A 117 -4.96 -29.23 -23.16
N VAL A 118 -6.15 -29.04 -23.75
CA VAL A 118 -6.32 -28.88 -25.21
C VAL A 118 -5.55 -27.68 -25.74
N ASN A 119 -5.36 -26.62 -24.94
CA ASN A 119 -4.58 -25.43 -25.33
C ASN A 119 -3.14 -25.77 -25.73
N ASP A 120 -2.55 -26.83 -25.16
CA ASP A 120 -1.20 -27.29 -25.51
C ASP A 120 -1.08 -27.71 -26.99
N LEU A 121 -2.16 -28.25 -27.57
CA LEU A 121 -2.25 -28.62 -29.00
C LEU A 121 -2.34 -27.38 -29.90
N LEU A 122 -2.97 -26.32 -29.41
CA LEU A 122 -3.12 -25.03 -30.10
C LEU A 122 -1.94 -24.07 -29.85
N SER A 123 -0.89 -24.53 -29.17
CA SER A 123 0.31 -23.72 -28.86
C SER A 123 0.96 -22.98 -30.05
N PRO A 124 0.91 -23.45 -31.32
CA PRO A 124 1.41 -22.66 -32.46
C PRO A 124 0.61 -21.37 -32.73
N VAL A 125 -0.63 -21.27 -32.28
CA VAL A 125 -1.49 -20.08 -32.40
C VAL A 125 -1.19 -19.10 -31.26
N PHE A 126 -0.99 -19.63 -30.06
CA PHE A 126 -0.70 -18.84 -28.86
C PHE A 126 0.79 -18.46 -28.78
N VAL A 127 1.33 -17.75 -29.77
CA VAL A 127 2.71 -17.23 -29.71
C VAL A 127 2.82 -15.99 -28.82
N ALA A 128 4.03 -15.61 -28.40
CA ALA A 128 4.25 -14.30 -27.77
C ALA A 128 3.65 -13.17 -28.63
N GLY A 129 2.98 -12.23 -27.96
CA GLY A 129 2.27 -11.12 -28.61
C GLY A 129 0.90 -11.44 -29.23
N PHE A 130 0.45 -12.70 -29.23
CA PHE A 130 -0.88 -13.10 -29.75
C PHE A 130 -2.02 -12.23 -29.18
N TYR A 131 -2.04 -12.02 -27.87
CA TYR A 131 -3.09 -11.24 -27.21
C TYR A 131 -3.19 -9.80 -27.76
N TYR A 132 -2.05 -9.13 -27.93
CA TYR A 132 -1.99 -7.76 -28.45
C TYR A 132 -2.43 -7.68 -29.92
N LYS A 133 -2.19 -8.74 -30.70
CA LYS A 133 -2.50 -8.78 -32.13
C LYS A 133 -3.96 -9.17 -32.41
N THR A 134 -4.57 -9.97 -31.52
CA THR A 134 -5.87 -10.61 -31.79
C THR A 134 -7.04 -9.95 -31.06
N PHE A 135 -6.89 -9.54 -29.79
CA PHE A 135 -8.05 -9.15 -28.97
C PHE A 135 -8.28 -7.64 -28.87
N MET A 136 -7.44 -6.80 -29.51
CA MET A 136 -7.63 -5.34 -29.53
C MET A 136 -8.66 -4.87 -30.58
N TRP A 137 -9.13 -5.78 -31.45
CA TRP A 137 -10.05 -5.44 -32.52
C TRP A 137 -11.10 -6.55 -32.74
N PRO A 138 -12.40 -6.22 -32.94
CA PRO A 138 -13.00 -4.89 -32.87
C PRO A 138 -13.21 -4.43 -31.42
N ARG A 139 -13.04 -3.13 -31.13
CA ARG A 139 -13.13 -2.56 -29.77
C ARG A 139 -14.41 -2.96 -29.02
N LYS A 140 -15.55 -3.07 -29.71
CA LYS A 140 -16.85 -3.48 -29.13
C LYS A 140 -16.86 -4.91 -28.56
N PHE A 141 -15.95 -5.77 -28.99
CA PHE A 141 -15.85 -7.16 -28.51
C PHE A 141 -15.00 -7.29 -27.25
N TRP A 142 -14.14 -6.30 -26.95
CA TRP A 142 -13.30 -6.35 -25.76
C TRP A 142 -14.16 -6.50 -24.49
N ASP A 143 -15.05 -5.55 -24.21
CA ASP A 143 -15.85 -5.54 -22.97
C ASP A 143 -16.84 -6.71 -22.88
N LYS A 144 -17.39 -7.16 -24.02
CA LYS A 144 -18.52 -8.10 -24.06
C LYS A 144 -18.16 -9.56 -24.33
N VAL A 145 -17.02 -9.82 -24.96
CA VAL A 145 -16.65 -11.17 -25.45
C VAL A 145 -15.27 -11.56 -24.96
N TYR A 146 -14.24 -10.76 -25.26
CA TYR A 146 -12.86 -11.13 -24.96
C TYR A 146 -12.54 -11.00 -23.48
N GLU A 147 -12.82 -9.86 -22.87
CA GLU A 147 -12.48 -9.59 -21.47
C GLU A 147 -13.14 -10.57 -20.50
N PRO A 148 -14.45 -10.90 -20.58
CA PRO A 148 -15.06 -11.85 -19.64
C PRO A 148 -14.47 -13.26 -19.75
N VAL A 149 -14.21 -13.72 -20.98
CA VAL A 149 -13.63 -15.05 -21.23
C VAL A 149 -12.17 -15.11 -20.79
N ILE A 150 -11.39 -14.08 -21.13
CA ILE A 150 -9.99 -13.96 -20.72
C ILE A 150 -9.90 -13.85 -19.20
N ARG A 151 -10.70 -13.01 -18.53
CA ARG A 151 -10.68 -12.92 -17.05
C ARG A 151 -11.00 -14.23 -16.36
N ARG A 152 -11.94 -15.01 -16.91
CA ARG A 152 -12.27 -16.35 -16.38
C ARG A 152 -11.13 -17.36 -16.62
N ALA A 153 -10.36 -17.20 -17.70
CA ALA A 153 -9.28 -18.13 -18.08
C ALA A 153 -7.86 -17.69 -17.63
N ALA A 154 -7.65 -16.41 -17.33
CA ALA A 154 -6.33 -15.79 -17.13
C ALA A 154 -6.05 -15.39 -15.67
N GLY A 155 -6.84 -15.88 -14.72
CA GLY A 155 -6.60 -15.69 -13.29
C GLY A 155 -5.85 -16.87 -12.68
N LEU A 156 -4.76 -16.59 -11.94
CA LEU A 156 -4.19 -17.54 -10.99
C LEU A 156 -4.85 -17.31 -9.62
N GLY A 157 -5.60 -18.30 -9.13
CA GLY A 157 -6.29 -18.29 -7.83
C GLY A 157 -7.53 -17.37 -7.75
N GLU A 158 -8.38 -17.59 -6.75
CA GLU A 158 -9.58 -16.77 -6.49
C GLU A 158 -9.42 -16.09 -5.11
N ALA A 159 -9.61 -14.77 -5.06
CA ALA A 159 -9.60 -14.01 -3.80
C ALA A 159 -10.93 -14.18 -3.04
N PRO A 160 -10.94 -14.06 -1.70
CA PRO A 160 -12.16 -14.10 -0.91
C PRO A 160 -13.17 -13.02 -1.33
N LYS A 161 -14.46 -13.35 -1.26
CA LYS A 161 -15.58 -12.41 -1.52
C LYS A 161 -16.12 -11.73 -0.25
N VAL A 162 -15.55 -12.08 0.89
CA VAL A 162 -15.91 -11.54 2.22
C VAL A 162 -14.71 -10.78 2.78
N PRO A 163 -14.93 -9.81 3.70
CA PRO A 163 -13.84 -9.04 4.30
C PRO A 163 -12.81 -9.94 5.00
N ASP A 164 -11.55 -9.48 5.01
CA ASP A 164 -10.48 -10.11 5.76
C ASP A 164 -10.76 -10.03 7.27
N ALA A 165 -10.86 -11.20 7.89
CA ALA A 165 -11.21 -11.36 9.29
C ALA A 165 -9.99 -11.31 10.22
N ASP A 166 -8.77 -11.30 9.69
CA ASP A 166 -7.54 -11.28 10.47
C ASP A 166 -7.21 -9.89 11.03
N ARG A 167 -6.21 -9.85 11.91
CA ARG A 167 -5.66 -8.64 12.50
C ARG A 167 -4.20 -8.51 12.12
N TYR A 168 -3.74 -7.29 11.98
CA TYR A 168 -2.38 -6.97 11.55
C TYR A 168 -1.79 -5.94 12.50
N SER A 169 -0.47 -5.99 12.68
CA SER A 169 0.22 -5.07 13.59
C SER A 169 1.41 -4.41 12.90
N ASN A 170 1.77 -3.22 13.37
CA ASN A 170 2.92 -2.46 12.86
C ASN A 170 3.93 -2.23 13.99
N ARG A 171 5.22 -2.27 13.65
CA ARG A 171 6.31 -1.97 14.58
C ARG A 171 7.38 -1.12 13.90
N HIS A 172 7.69 0.02 14.50
CA HIS A 172 8.82 0.86 14.11
C HIS A 172 10.01 0.54 15.03
N ALA A 173 11.19 0.32 14.45
CA ALA A 173 12.38 -0.03 15.22
C ALA A 173 13.64 0.65 14.66
N HIS A 174 14.66 0.75 15.51
CA HIS A 174 16.01 1.18 15.14
C HIS A 174 17.01 0.12 15.58
N CYS A 175 18.06 -0.09 14.79
CA CYS A 175 19.19 -0.93 15.15
C CYS A 175 20.49 -0.32 14.58
N ASP A 176 21.62 -0.70 15.14
CA ASP A 176 22.93 -0.28 14.63
C ASP A 176 23.31 -1.13 13.41
N VAL A 177 23.01 -2.43 13.44
CA VAL A 177 23.23 -3.35 12.31
C VAL A 177 21.99 -4.20 12.07
N LEU A 178 21.43 -4.13 10.86
CA LEU A 178 20.42 -5.09 10.38
C LEU A 178 21.11 -6.13 9.50
N VAL A 179 20.99 -7.40 9.86
CA VAL A 179 21.47 -8.54 9.07
C VAL A 179 20.28 -9.21 8.38
N VAL A 180 20.36 -9.35 7.06
CA VAL A 180 19.29 -9.90 6.23
C VAL A 180 19.70 -11.26 5.66
N GLY A 181 19.00 -12.31 6.09
CA GLY A 181 19.30 -13.70 5.81
C GLY A 181 20.12 -14.33 6.94
N ALA A 182 19.70 -15.48 7.43
CA ALA A 182 20.33 -16.22 8.52
C ALA A 182 20.99 -17.53 8.03
N GLY A 183 21.58 -17.49 6.83
CA GLY A 183 22.56 -18.48 6.39
C GLY A 183 23.91 -18.33 7.12
N PRO A 184 24.93 -19.11 6.74
CA PRO A 184 26.25 -19.07 7.40
C PRO A 184 26.88 -17.66 7.42
N ALA A 185 26.80 -16.91 6.32
CA ALA A 185 27.29 -15.52 6.29
C ALA A 185 26.51 -14.60 7.24
N GLY A 186 25.18 -14.75 7.31
CA GLY A 186 24.34 -13.92 8.17
C GLY A 186 24.52 -14.20 9.65
N LEU A 187 24.60 -15.48 10.03
CA LEU A 187 24.90 -15.88 11.42
C LEU A 187 26.27 -15.37 11.85
N ALA A 188 27.30 -15.54 11.02
CA ALA A 188 28.63 -15.02 11.31
C ALA A 188 28.64 -13.49 11.42
N ALA A 189 27.91 -12.78 10.55
CA ALA A 189 27.77 -11.33 10.61
C ALA A 189 27.07 -10.85 11.90
N ALA A 190 25.96 -11.50 12.28
CA ALA A 190 25.22 -11.16 13.48
C ALA A 190 26.04 -11.43 14.75
N LEU A 191 26.77 -12.56 14.80
CA LEU A 191 27.66 -12.90 15.91
C LEU A 191 28.79 -11.89 16.06
N ALA A 192 29.44 -11.50 14.97
CA ALA A 192 30.51 -10.51 14.99
C ALA A 192 29.99 -9.11 15.37
N ALA A 193 28.87 -8.68 14.78
CA ALA A 193 28.31 -7.34 15.01
C ALA A 193 27.82 -7.13 16.44
N SER A 194 27.36 -8.18 17.12
CA SER A 194 26.83 -8.10 18.49
C SER A 194 27.84 -8.49 19.58
N ALA A 195 29.07 -8.86 19.20
CA ALA A 195 30.04 -9.48 20.12
C ALA A 195 30.45 -8.60 21.31
N ASP A 196 30.52 -7.29 21.12
CA ASP A 196 30.91 -6.33 22.18
C ASP A 196 29.73 -5.87 23.07
N GLY A 197 28.50 -6.27 22.75
CA GLY A 197 27.29 -5.88 23.48
C GLY A 197 26.83 -4.43 23.27
N THR A 198 27.57 -3.61 22.53
CA THR A 198 27.30 -2.17 22.38
C THR A 198 26.35 -1.86 21.22
N ARG A 199 26.42 -2.65 20.14
CA ARG A 199 25.60 -2.46 18.93
C ARG A 199 24.30 -3.24 19.04
N ARG A 200 23.16 -2.60 18.80
CA ARG A 200 21.87 -3.28 18.63
C ARG A 200 21.81 -3.96 17.27
N VAL A 201 21.57 -5.25 17.26
CA VAL A 201 21.54 -6.08 16.05
C VAL A 201 20.15 -6.68 15.85
N ILE A 202 19.63 -6.60 14.64
CA ILE A 202 18.45 -7.36 14.22
C ILE A 202 18.91 -8.34 13.15
N LEU A 203 18.59 -9.63 13.32
CA LEU A 203 18.80 -10.68 12.31
C LEU A 203 17.44 -11.16 11.83
N ALA A 204 17.14 -10.98 10.55
CA ALA A 204 15.86 -11.38 9.96
C ALA A 204 16.05 -12.42 8.84
N ASP A 205 15.21 -13.45 8.83
CA ASP A 205 15.24 -14.51 7.81
C ASP A 205 13.83 -14.96 7.44
N GLU A 206 13.58 -15.23 6.15
CA GLU A 206 12.24 -15.62 5.67
C GLU A 206 11.83 -17.04 6.08
N GLY A 207 12.82 -17.90 6.36
CA GLY A 207 12.64 -19.30 6.72
C GLY A 207 12.06 -19.49 8.13
N CYS A 208 11.43 -20.64 8.34
CA CYS A 208 10.91 -21.05 9.64
C CYS A 208 12.01 -21.37 10.68
N GLU A 209 13.20 -21.71 10.19
CA GLU A 209 14.38 -22.07 10.96
C GLU A 209 15.60 -21.36 10.36
N PRO A 210 16.43 -20.66 11.16
CA PRO A 210 17.70 -20.12 10.70
C PRO A 210 18.71 -21.21 10.31
N GLY A 211 19.62 -20.90 9.39
CA GLY A 211 20.66 -21.82 8.89
C GLY A 211 20.86 -21.75 7.38
N GLY A 212 19.86 -21.25 6.64
CA GLY A 212 19.91 -21.11 5.19
C GLY A 212 20.26 -22.43 4.49
N ALA A 213 21.24 -22.41 3.59
CA ALA A 213 21.67 -23.61 2.85
C ALA A 213 22.28 -24.71 3.75
N LEU A 214 22.74 -24.40 4.97
CA LEU A 214 23.24 -25.42 5.90
C LEU A 214 22.14 -26.39 6.36
N LEU A 215 20.87 -25.98 6.27
CA LEU A 215 19.72 -26.86 6.58
C LEU A 215 19.62 -28.05 5.62
N ASN A 216 20.24 -27.93 4.44
CA ASN A 216 20.31 -28.99 3.44
C ASN A 216 21.62 -29.79 3.56
N ASP A 217 22.51 -29.42 4.47
CA ASP A 217 23.85 -29.98 4.60
C ASP A 217 23.94 -30.99 5.75
N VAL A 218 24.43 -32.19 5.43
CA VAL A 218 24.56 -33.30 6.39
C VAL A 218 26.01 -33.75 6.58
N THR A 219 26.98 -33.14 5.88
CA THR A 219 28.39 -33.58 5.89
C THR A 219 29.37 -32.49 6.29
N SER A 220 29.01 -31.21 6.15
CA SER A 220 29.92 -30.11 6.44
C SER A 220 30.11 -29.85 7.94
N SER A 221 31.26 -29.26 8.29
CA SER A 221 31.58 -28.80 9.64
C SER A 221 32.09 -27.35 9.62
N VAL A 222 31.89 -26.61 10.70
CA VAL A 222 32.37 -25.24 10.94
C VAL A 222 33.06 -25.21 12.30
N GLY A 223 34.32 -24.80 12.34
CA GLY A 223 35.17 -24.81 13.53
C GLY A 223 35.41 -26.22 14.08
N GLY A 224 35.40 -27.25 13.22
CA GLY A 224 35.48 -28.66 13.64
C GLY A 224 34.19 -29.24 14.22
N THR A 225 33.12 -28.45 14.26
CA THR A 225 31.79 -28.84 14.79
C THR A 225 30.83 -29.10 13.62
N PRO A 226 29.98 -30.14 13.63
CA PRO A 226 28.97 -30.35 12.59
C PRO A 226 28.17 -29.07 12.31
N ALA A 227 27.94 -28.74 11.03
CA ALA A 227 27.43 -27.41 10.65
C ALA A 227 26.13 -27.01 11.35
N MET A 228 25.21 -27.97 11.57
CA MET A 228 23.95 -27.69 12.27
C MET A 228 24.09 -27.57 13.79
N GLU A 229 25.10 -28.19 14.39
CA GLU A 229 25.44 -27.94 15.80
C GLU A 229 26.01 -26.52 15.95
N TRP A 230 26.88 -26.08 15.03
CA TRP A 230 27.35 -24.69 14.99
C TRP A 230 26.20 -23.67 14.81
N VAL A 231 25.20 -23.96 13.97
CA VAL A 231 24.00 -23.11 13.84
C VAL A 231 23.26 -23.01 15.17
N ALA A 232 23.03 -24.15 15.85
CA ALA A 232 22.34 -24.17 17.14
C ALA A 232 23.10 -23.38 18.21
N GLU A 233 24.42 -23.55 18.32
CA GLU A 233 25.29 -22.80 19.24
C GLU A 233 25.30 -21.30 18.93
N SER A 234 25.34 -20.95 17.64
CA SER A 234 25.28 -19.56 17.18
C SER A 234 23.96 -18.90 17.58
N LEU A 235 22.83 -19.59 17.37
CA LEU A 235 21.52 -19.07 17.76
C LEU A 235 21.37 -18.96 19.28
N ALA A 236 21.83 -19.95 20.05
CA ALA A 236 21.83 -19.86 21.50
C ALA A 236 22.68 -18.67 22.00
N THR A 237 23.82 -18.41 21.36
CA THR A 237 24.66 -17.25 21.66
C THR A 237 23.98 -15.92 21.35
N LEU A 238 23.27 -15.84 20.21
CA LEU A 238 22.54 -14.64 19.80
C LEU A 238 21.32 -14.39 20.69
N ASP A 239 20.57 -15.43 21.04
CA ASP A 239 19.39 -15.35 21.91
C ASP A 239 19.74 -14.91 23.34
N ALA A 240 20.92 -15.32 23.83
CA ALA A 240 21.42 -14.90 25.13
C ALA A 240 21.88 -13.43 25.20
N ARG A 241 21.96 -12.72 24.07
CA ARG A 241 22.44 -11.33 23.99
C ARG A 241 21.27 -10.35 23.99
N GLU A 242 21.17 -9.53 25.04
CA GLU A 242 20.09 -8.53 25.19
C GLU A 242 20.05 -7.48 24.05
N ASN A 243 21.18 -7.24 23.39
CA ASN A 243 21.30 -6.32 22.25
C ASN A 243 20.92 -6.94 20.90
N VAL A 244 20.44 -8.19 20.86
CA VAL A 244 20.11 -8.91 19.62
C VAL A 244 18.62 -9.24 19.56
N VAL A 245 18.02 -9.07 18.38
CA VAL A 245 16.67 -9.58 18.06
C VAL A 245 16.78 -10.52 16.86
N VAL A 246 16.40 -11.78 17.04
CA VAL A 246 16.33 -12.78 15.96
C VAL A 246 14.89 -12.93 15.51
N LEU A 247 14.64 -12.72 14.22
CA LEU A 247 13.33 -12.73 13.59
C LEU A 247 13.27 -13.80 12.49
N PRO A 248 13.01 -15.08 12.82
CA PRO A 248 12.65 -16.07 11.81
C PRO A 248 11.28 -15.73 11.21
N ARG A 249 10.90 -16.39 10.11
CA ARG A 249 9.63 -16.17 9.39
C ARG A 249 9.39 -14.71 9.01
N THR A 250 10.46 -13.96 8.82
CA THR A 250 10.43 -12.52 8.57
C THR A 250 11.11 -12.21 7.26
N THR A 251 10.31 -11.90 6.24
CA THR A 251 10.84 -11.54 4.94
C THR A 251 11.14 -10.06 4.88
N VAL A 252 12.41 -9.72 4.67
CA VAL A 252 12.83 -8.37 4.27
C VAL A 252 12.43 -8.15 2.83
N PHE A 253 11.37 -7.37 2.61
CA PHE A 253 10.77 -7.23 1.29
C PHE A 253 11.14 -5.92 0.58
N GLY A 254 11.50 -4.88 1.33
CA GLY A 254 11.75 -3.55 0.78
C GLY A 254 12.94 -2.85 1.41
N TYR A 255 13.83 -2.30 0.57
CA TYR A 255 14.93 -1.41 0.98
C TYR A 255 14.72 -0.03 0.37
N TYR A 256 14.59 1.00 1.21
CA TYR A 256 14.40 2.41 0.84
C TYR A 256 15.54 3.32 1.36
N ASN A 257 15.43 4.62 1.08
CA ASN A 257 16.48 5.59 1.40
C ASN A 257 16.80 5.68 2.90
N HIS A 258 18.06 6.02 3.18
CA HIS A 258 18.65 6.17 4.51
C HIS A 258 18.49 4.92 5.37
N ASN A 259 18.78 3.74 4.79
CA ASN A 259 18.67 2.45 5.48
C ASN A 259 17.30 2.22 6.14
N HIS A 260 16.24 2.67 5.47
CA HIS A 260 14.87 2.30 5.85
C HIS A 260 14.53 0.96 5.22
N VAL A 261 14.28 -0.05 6.05
CA VAL A 261 14.04 -1.41 5.59
C VAL A 261 12.69 -1.89 6.12
N CYS A 262 11.84 -2.37 5.21
CA CYS A 262 10.54 -2.91 5.54
C CYS A 262 10.55 -4.44 5.48
N MET A 263 9.97 -5.07 6.49
CA MET A 263 9.96 -6.52 6.67
C MET A 263 8.57 -6.97 7.12
N VAL A 264 8.14 -8.17 6.74
CA VAL A 264 6.91 -8.77 7.25
C VAL A 264 7.24 -10.06 7.98
N GLU A 265 6.87 -10.09 9.26
CA GLU A 265 6.93 -11.25 10.14
C GLU A 265 5.58 -12.01 10.06
N ARG A 266 5.63 -13.30 9.75
CA ARG A 266 4.46 -14.20 9.86
C ARG A 266 4.32 -14.65 11.32
N VAL A 267 3.30 -14.13 12.01
CA VAL A 267 3.14 -14.28 13.45
C VAL A 267 2.29 -15.51 13.82
N SER A 268 1.15 -15.72 13.18
CA SER A 268 0.20 -16.77 13.61
C SER A 268 -0.19 -17.82 12.57
N ASP A 269 0.25 -17.67 11.31
CA ASP A 269 -0.10 -18.59 10.21
C ASP A 269 0.32 -20.04 10.50
N HIS A 270 1.48 -20.22 11.15
CA HIS A 270 2.08 -21.50 11.51
C HIS A 270 1.56 -22.11 12.83
N ILE A 271 0.76 -21.36 13.59
CA ILE A 271 0.18 -21.80 14.87
C ILE A 271 -1.19 -22.40 14.57
N ALA A 272 -1.51 -23.62 15.05
CA ALA A 272 -2.84 -24.20 14.81
C ALA A 272 -3.94 -23.43 15.57
N ASP A 273 -3.78 -23.30 16.89
CA ASP A 273 -4.75 -22.69 17.79
C ASP A 273 -4.35 -21.25 18.17
N ALA A 274 -4.15 -20.39 17.17
CA ALA A 274 -3.82 -18.99 17.44
C ALA A 274 -4.93 -18.29 18.26
N PRO A 275 -4.59 -17.57 19.35
CA PRO A 275 -5.54 -16.80 20.14
C PRO A 275 -6.32 -15.78 19.30
N GLU A 276 -7.57 -15.52 19.69
CA GLU A 276 -8.35 -14.46 19.08
C GLU A 276 -7.70 -13.08 19.33
N GLY A 277 -7.69 -12.23 18.30
CA GLY A 277 -7.05 -10.92 18.36
C GLY A 277 -5.52 -10.92 18.18
N MET A 278 -4.87 -12.09 18.14
CA MET A 278 -3.45 -12.18 17.77
C MET A 278 -3.28 -11.69 16.32
N ALA A 279 -2.23 -10.89 16.09
CA ALA A 279 -1.91 -10.46 14.73
C ALA A 279 -1.50 -11.68 13.89
N ARG A 280 -2.00 -11.73 12.66
CA ARG A 280 -1.60 -12.71 11.65
C ARG A 280 -0.20 -12.44 11.14
N GLU A 281 0.05 -11.20 10.76
CA GLU A 281 1.33 -10.69 10.31
C GLU A 281 1.68 -9.37 11.00
N ARG A 282 2.97 -9.09 11.06
CA ARG A 282 3.51 -7.83 11.59
C ARG A 282 4.42 -7.15 10.58
N LEU A 283 4.09 -5.90 10.24
CA LEU A 283 4.96 -5.03 9.46
C LEU A 283 6.01 -4.39 10.36
N TRP A 284 7.27 -4.66 10.07
CA TRP A 284 8.41 -3.99 10.67
C TRP A 284 8.92 -2.89 9.73
N GLN A 285 9.08 -1.70 10.28
CA GLN A 285 9.71 -0.54 9.64
C GLN A 285 10.97 -0.19 10.42
N VAL A 286 12.12 -0.64 9.90
CA VAL A 286 13.41 -0.55 10.60
C VAL A 286 14.25 0.56 9.99
N ARG A 287 14.81 1.42 10.84
CA ARG A 287 15.88 2.35 10.48
C ARG A 287 17.20 1.80 11.02
N ALA A 288 18.06 1.33 10.13
CA ALA A 288 19.33 0.72 10.52
C ALA A 288 20.51 1.70 10.35
N GLY A 289 21.49 1.67 11.26
CA GLY A 289 22.75 2.38 11.07
C GLY A 289 23.53 1.82 9.87
N GLU A 290 23.66 0.49 9.83
CA GLU A 290 24.27 -0.28 8.76
C GLU A 290 23.39 -1.48 8.38
N VAL A 291 23.48 -1.95 7.14
CA VAL A 291 22.78 -3.16 6.67
C VAL A 291 23.78 -4.18 6.10
N VAL A 292 23.70 -5.43 6.56
CA VAL A 292 24.42 -6.57 5.99
C VAL A 292 23.44 -7.44 5.20
N LEU A 293 23.63 -7.51 3.89
CA LEU A 293 22.84 -8.35 2.99
C LEU A 293 23.54 -9.71 2.84
N ALA A 294 22.99 -10.74 3.47
CA ALA A 294 23.46 -12.13 3.39
C ALA A 294 22.39 -13.03 2.72
N THR A 295 21.83 -12.55 1.62
CA THR A 295 20.61 -13.06 0.96
C THR A 295 20.80 -14.30 0.09
N GLY A 296 22.01 -14.85 0.03
CA GLY A 296 22.31 -16.08 -0.71
C GLY A 296 22.18 -15.97 -2.25
N SER A 297 21.99 -17.11 -2.90
CA SER A 297 21.86 -17.25 -4.36
C SER A 297 20.76 -18.26 -4.71
N HIS A 298 20.09 -18.05 -5.84
CA HIS A 298 19.09 -18.97 -6.40
C HIS A 298 19.73 -19.88 -7.46
N GLU A 299 19.39 -21.16 -7.49
CA GLU A 299 19.89 -22.08 -8.52
C GLU A 299 19.17 -21.85 -9.86
N ARG A 300 19.90 -21.95 -10.97
CA ARG A 300 19.38 -21.73 -12.32
C ARG A 300 18.87 -23.04 -12.91
N PRO A 301 17.70 -23.03 -13.57
CA PRO A 301 17.24 -24.18 -14.36
C PRO A 301 18.02 -24.30 -15.67
N LEU A 302 18.04 -25.51 -16.24
CA LEU A 302 18.52 -25.76 -17.60
C LEU A 302 17.37 -25.68 -18.61
N VAL A 303 17.61 -25.06 -19.78
CA VAL A 303 16.60 -24.92 -20.83
C VAL A 303 16.79 -25.99 -21.90
N PHE A 304 15.84 -26.92 -21.98
CA PHE A 304 15.79 -28.00 -22.97
C PHE A 304 14.34 -28.40 -23.26
N GLU A 305 14.10 -29.23 -24.28
CA GLU A 305 12.75 -29.59 -24.68
C GLU A 305 12.01 -30.37 -23.57
N ASN A 306 10.81 -29.90 -23.22
CA ASN A 306 9.95 -30.44 -22.15
C ASN A 306 10.62 -30.42 -20.76
N ASN A 307 11.43 -29.42 -20.46
CA ASN A 307 12.02 -29.23 -19.12
C ASN A 307 10.99 -28.88 -18.01
N ASP A 308 9.69 -28.85 -18.31
CA ASP A 308 8.62 -28.45 -17.40
C ASP A 308 7.84 -29.62 -16.76
N ARG A 309 8.21 -30.87 -17.07
CA ARG A 309 7.45 -32.04 -16.62
C ARG A 309 7.51 -32.21 -15.09
N PRO A 310 6.42 -32.68 -14.45
CA PRO A 310 6.45 -33.01 -13.03
C PRO A 310 7.52 -34.07 -12.72
N GLY A 311 8.31 -33.85 -11.67
CA GLY A 311 9.47 -34.67 -11.31
C GLY A 311 10.81 -34.13 -11.82
N ILE A 312 10.80 -33.09 -12.68
CA ILE A 312 11.98 -32.29 -12.99
C ILE A 312 12.06 -31.15 -11.98
N MET A 313 13.19 -31.02 -11.28
CA MET A 313 13.40 -30.09 -10.17
C MET A 313 14.80 -29.49 -10.23
N LEU A 314 15.03 -28.37 -9.53
CA LEU A 314 16.38 -27.87 -9.28
C LEU A 314 17.18 -28.85 -8.40
N ALA A 315 18.47 -29.02 -8.69
CA ALA A 315 19.31 -30.02 -8.01
C ALA A 315 19.45 -29.77 -6.51
N GLU A 316 19.61 -28.52 -6.07
CA GLU A 316 19.63 -28.19 -4.64
C GLU A 316 18.26 -28.44 -4.00
N SER A 317 17.18 -28.31 -4.76
CA SER A 317 15.84 -28.59 -4.23
C SER A 317 15.60 -30.08 -4.04
N VAL A 318 16.07 -30.93 -4.96
CA VAL A 318 16.09 -32.40 -4.75
C VAL A 318 16.86 -32.74 -3.47
N ARG A 319 18.06 -32.16 -3.33
CA ARG A 319 18.91 -32.35 -2.14
C ARG A 319 18.21 -31.90 -0.86
N SER A 320 17.55 -30.74 -0.89
CA SER A 320 16.78 -30.21 0.24
C SER A 320 15.63 -31.16 0.63
N PHE A 321 14.84 -31.65 -0.33
CA PHE A 321 13.78 -32.63 -0.04
C PHE A 321 14.31 -33.91 0.60
N VAL A 322 15.42 -34.45 0.10
CA VAL A 322 16.07 -35.64 0.66
C VAL A 322 16.60 -35.36 2.08
N ASN A 323 17.39 -34.31 2.27
CA ASN A 323 18.13 -34.09 3.52
C ASN A 323 17.27 -33.42 4.60
N ARG A 324 16.50 -32.39 4.25
CA ARG A 324 15.73 -31.57 5.19
C ARG A 324 14.38 -32.18 5.53
N TRP A 325 13.76 -32.93 4.63
CA TRP A 325 12.43 -33.51 4.89
C TRP A 325 12.39 -35.03 4.77
N ALA A 326 13.52 -35.69 4.48
CA ALA A 326 13.55 -37.14 4.28
C ALA A 326 12.51 -37.60 3.22
N ALA A 327 12.23 -36.75 2.23
CA ALA A 327 11.21 -36.96 1.20
C ALA A 327 11.92 -37.15 -0.15
N LEU A 328 11.82 -38.33 -0.73
CA LEU A 328 12.45 -38.69 -2.00
C LEU A 328 11.63 -38.18 -3.19
N PRO A 329 12.17 -37.30 -4.05
CA PRO A 329 11.45 -36.86 -5.25
C PRO A 329 11.21 -37.97 -6.30
N GLY A 330 11.93 -39.09 -6.20
CA GLY A 330 11.82 -40.26 -7.07
C GLY A 330 12.66 -41.43 -6.55
N ASN A 331 12.67 -42.54 -7.27
CA ASN A 331 13.54 -43.69 -6.98
C ASN A 331 14.72 -43.80 -7.96
N ASP A 332 14.57 -43.27 -9.18
CA ASP A 332 15.58 -43.29 -10.24
C ASP A 332 15.84 -41.86 -10.72
N LEU A 333 16.94 -41.30 -10.25
CA LEU A 333 17.36 -39.92 -10.44
C LEU A 333 18.38 -39.81 -11.58
N VAL A 334 18.10 -38.91 -12.52
CA VAL A 334 19.12 -38.39 -13.44
C VAL A 334 19.45 -36.95 -13.06
N VAL A 335 20.72 -36.68 -12.79
CA VAL A 335 21.24 -35.33 -12.56
C VAL A 335 21.74 -34.78 -13.90
N ALA A 336 21.11 -33.74 -14.42
CA ALA A 336 21.56 -32.99 -15.60
C ALA A 336 22.24 -31.69 -15.14
N THR A 337 23.53 -31.52 -15.42
CA THR A 337 24.28 -30.43 -14.80
C THR A 337 25.32 -29.80 -15.73
N SER A 338 25.63 -28.55 -15.42
CA SER A 338 26.83 -27.84 -15.87
C SER A 338 27.69 -27.36 -14.69
N SER A 339 27.39 -27.82 -13.48
CA SER A 339 27.95 -27.34 -12.23
C SER A 339 28.46 -28.47 -11.33
N ALA A 340 29.56 -28.20 -10.62
CA ALA A 340 30.07 -29.06 -9.56
C ALA A 340 29.07 -29.22 -8.39
N SER A 341 28.21 -28.23 -8.11
CA SER A 341 27.30 -28.29 -6.95
C SER A 341 26.32 -29.46 -7.03
N ALA A 342 25.89 -29.84 -8.24
CA ALA A 342 24.93 -30.92 -8.44
C ALA A 342 25.48 -32.33 -8.08
N TYR A 343 26.80 -32.50 -8.00
CA TYR A 343 27.40 -33.76 -7.56
C TYR A 343 27.09 -34.04 -6.09
N ARG A 344 26.97 -33.01 -5.26
CA ARG A 344 26.53 -33.16 -3.86
C ARG A 344 25.12 -33.72 -3.79
N THR A 345 24.20 -33.21 -4.62
CA THR A 345 22.85 -33.77 -4.76
C THR A 345 22.90 -35.25 -5.17
N ALA A 346 23.75 -35.61 -6.14
CA ALA A 346 23.88 -36.98 -6.61
C ALA A 346 24.37 -37.93 -5.49
N LEU A 347 25.39 -37.51 -4.74
CA LEU A 347 25.96 -38.27 -3.63
C LEU A 347 24.97 -38.44 -2.48
N ASP A 348 24.29 -37.37 -2.07
CA ASP A 348 23.29 -37.43 -0.99
C ASP A 348 22.07 -38.28 -1.40
N ALA A 349 21.60 -38.15 -2.64
CA ALA A 349 20.54 -39.00 -3.18
C ALA A 349 20.94 -40.49 -3.22
N LYS A 350 22.18 -40.78 -3.61
CA LYS A 350 22.73 -42.14 -3.63
C LYS A 350 22.82 -42.70 -2.20
N ALA A 351 23.28 -41.90 -1.24
CA ALA A 351 23.34 -42.27 0.18
C ALA A 351 21.94 -42.53 0.78
N ALA A 352 20.93 -41.81 0.29
CA ALA A 352 19.53 -42.02 0.63
C ALA A 352 18.88 -43.24 -0.05
N GLY A 353 19.63 -43.99 -0.87
CA GLY A 353 19.19 -45.23 -1.51
C GLY A 353 18.56 -45.08 -2.89
N MET A 354 18.60 -43.88 -3.50
CA MET A 354 18.12 -43.70 -4.88
C MET A 354 19.09 -44.34 -5.88
N LYS A 355 18.57 -44.81 -7.00
CA LYS A 355 19.38 -45.08 -8.19
C LYS A 355 19.73 -43.73 -8.82
N VAL A 356 21.02 -43.49 -9.09
CA VAL A 356 21.51 -42.19 -9.55
C VAL A 356 22.41 -42.35 -10.77
N SER A 357 22.23 -41.47 -11.74
CA SER A 357 23.14 -41.26 -12.87
C SER A 357 23.32 -39.75 -13.14
N ILE A 358 24.45 -39.37 -13.72
CA ILE A 358 24.80 -37.98 -14.00
C ILE A 358 25.04 -37.78 -15.50
N VAL A 359 24.45 -36.73 -16.05
CA VAL A 359 24.68 -36.20 -17.39
C VAL A 359 25.32 -34.83 -17.22
N ASP A 360 26.63 -34.77 -17.44
CA ASP A 360 27.41 -33.55 -17.30
C ASP A 360 27.80 -33.05 -18.69
N ILE A 361 27.48 -31.78 -18.97
CA ILE A 361 27.82 -31.15 -20.24
C ILE A 361 29.32 -30.90 -20.37
N ARG A 362 30.02 -30.75 -19.24
CA ARG A 362 31.45 -30.48 -19.20
C ARG A 362 32.24 -31.69 -19.66
N LEU A 363 33.41 -31.47 -20.25
CA LEU A 363 34.34 -32.55 -20.52
C LEU A 363 34.89 -33.09 -19.20
N GLU A 364 35.35 -34.34 -19.20
CA GLU A 364 35.96 -34.96 -18.01
C GLU A 364 37.17 -34.15 -17.50
N THR A 365 37.92 -33.51 -18.40
CA THR A 365 39.04 -32.61 -18.08
C THR A 365 38.63 -31.34 -17.34
N ASP A 366 37.37 -30.94 -17.46
CA ASP A 366 36.81 -29.72 -16.87
C ASP A 366 36.02 -30.03 -15.58
N CYS A 367 35.96 -31.30 -15.19
CA CYS A 367 35.30 -31.76 -13.98
C CYS A 367 36.28 -31.74 -12.79
N GLY A 368 35.78 -31.30 -11.64
CA GLY A 368 36.56 -31.19 -10.40
C GLY A 368 36.66 -32.51 -9.60
N PRO A 369 37.19 -32.47 -8.36
CA PRO A 369 37.32 -33.65 -7.50
C PRO A 369 35.98 -34.34 -7.20
N GLU A 370 34.85 -33.64 -7.31
CA GLU A 370 33.50 -34.17 -7.11
C GLU A 370 33.16 -35.28 -8.13
N PHE A 371 33.75 -35.23 -9.33
CA PHE A 371 33.60 -36.28 -10.33
C PHE A 371 34.22 -37.60 -9.89
N ALA A 372 35.41 -37.56 -9.30
CA ALA A 372 36.06 -38.74 -8.74
C ALA A 372 35.22 -39.34 -7.61
N ALA A 373 34.72 -38.51 -6.69
CA ALA A 373 33.85 -38.95 -5.60
C ALA A 373 32.56 -39.63 -6.09
N ALA A 374 31.92 -39.11 -7.14
CA ALA A 374 30.73 -39.76 -7.72
C ALA A 374 31.06 -41.13 -8.32
N ARG A 375 32.20 -41.27 -9.00
CA ARG A 375 32.64 -42.57 -9.54
C ARG A 375 32.98 -43.58 -8.45
N GLU A 376 33.64 -43.15 -7.38
CA GLU A 376 33.94 -43.97 -6.20
C GLU A 376 32.65 -44.44 -5.50
N ALA A 377 31.62 -43.60 -5.47
CA ALA A 377 30.28 -43.96 -4.98
C ALA A 377 29.48 -44.88 -5.94
N GLY A 378 30.08 -45.30 -7.07
CA GLY A 378 29.45 -46.17 -8.06
C GLY A 378 28.34 -45.51 -8.86
N ILE A 379 28.40 -44.19 -9.06
CA ILE A 379 27.45 -43.44 -9.89
C ILE A 379 27.95 -43.42 -11.33
N GLU A 380 27.07 -43.75 -12.29
CA GLU A 380 27.38 -43.61 -13.71
C GLU A 380 27.40 -42.13 -14.09
N VAL A 381 28.53 -41.64 -14.62
CA VAL A 381 28.70 -40.26 -15.06
C VAL A 381 29.01 -40.21 -16.54
N ARG A 382 28.19 -39.45 -17.29
CA ARG A 382 28.33 -39.20 -18.72
C ARG A 382 28.77 -37.76 -18.94
N THR A 383 30.09 -37.55 -19.03
CA THR A 383 30.70 -36.24 -19.33
C THR A 383 30.65 -35.92 -20.83
N GLY A 384 30.63 -34.64 -21.19
CA GLY A 384 30.48 -34.18 -22.57
C GLY A 384 29.14 -34.60 -23.19
N HIS A 385 28.08 -34.73 -22.38
CA HIS A 385 26.74 -35.11 -22.85
C HIS A 385 25.72 -34.00 -22.58
N THR A 386 24.77 -33.86 -23.49
CA THR A 386 23.65 -32.93 -23.39
C THR A 386 22.33 -33.68 -23.24
N VAL A 387 21.34 -33.02 -22.63
CA VAL A 387 19.95 -33.49 -22.61
C VAL A 387 19.22 -32.86 -23.80
N ILE A 388 18.67 -33.71 -24.66
CA ILE A 388 17.90 -33.29 -25.85
C ILE A 388 16.46 -32.96 -25.46
N ARG A 389 15.80 -33.89 -24.74
CA ARG A 389 14.40 -33.73 -24.30
C ARG A 389 14.07 -34.62 -23.11
N ALA A 390 13.10 -34.21 -22.30
CA ALA A 390 12.45 -35.09 -21.33
C ALA A 390 11.29 -35.87 -21.94
N LEU A 391 11.07 -37.07 -21.40
CA LEU A 391 9.97 -37.97 -21.69
C LEU A 391 8.88 -37.90 -20.60
N GLY A 392 7.68 -38.35 -20.94
CA GLY A 392 6.55 -38.37 -20.02
C GLY A 392 5.63 -37.14 -20.14
N LYS A 393 4.52 -37.18 -19.41
CA LYS A 393 3.46 -36.15 -19.46
C LYS A 393 3.09 -35.63 -18.07
N LYS A 394 2.49 -36.49 -17.23
CA LYS A 394 2.10 -36.15 -15.84
C LYS A 394 3.21 -36.45 -14.81
N ARG A 395 4.27 -37.11 -15.24
CA ARG A 395 5.51 -37.39 -14.52
C ARG A 395 6.59 -37.60 -15.58
N VAL A 396 7.82 -37.21 -15.28
CA VAL A 396 8.98 -37.58 -16.10
C VAL A 396 9.15 -39.10 -16.10
N SER A 397 9.49 -39.66 -17.26
CA SER A 397 9.71 -41.11 -17.41
C SER A 397 11.08 -41.45 -18.00
N GLY A 398 11.90 -40.44 -18.28
CA GLY A 398 13.19 -40.60 -18.92
C GLY A 398 13.72 -39.31 -19.54
N LEU A 399 15.01 -39.33 -19.88
CA LEU A 399 15.68 -38.29 -20.65
C LEU A 399 16.29 -38.90 -21.92
N VAL A 400 16.18 -38.18 -23.03
CA VAL A 400 17.00 -38.46 -24.21
C VAL A 400 18.26 -37.63 -24.11
N VAL A 401 19.41 -38.30 -24.09
CA VAL A 401 20.73 -37.69 -23.96
C VAL A 401 21.58 -37.99 -25.18
N ALA A 402 22.55 -37.15 -25.48
CA ALA A 402 23.47 -37.36 -26.59
C ALA A 402 24.86 -36.87 -26.25
N LYS A 403 25.88 -37.52 -26.82
CA LYS A 403 27.26 -37.06 -26.72
C LYS A 403 27.45 -35.82 -27.60
N ILE A 404 28.18 -34.83 -27.09
CA ILE A 404 28.57 -33.64 -27.83
C ILE A 404 29.87 -33.95 -28.58
N GLY A 405 29.86 -33.78 -29.90
CA GLY A 405 31.05 -33.93 -30.74
C GLY A 405 32.02 -32.77 -30.57
N SER A 406 33.28 -32.94 -31.00
CA SER A 406 34.36 -31.94 -30.86
C SER A 406 34.05 -30.59 -31.53
N GLY A 407 33.16 -30.56 -32.54
CA GLY A 407 32.66 -29.34 -33.18
C GLY A 407 31.33 -28.81 -32.63
N GLY A 408 30.85 -29.30 -31.49
CA GLY A 408 29.56 -28.94 -30.88
C GLY A 408 28.33 -29.65 -31.48
N GLY A 409 28.52 -30.50 -32.50
CA GLY A 409 27.46 -31.29 -33.11
C GLY A 409 26.90 -32.37 -32.17
N ILE A 410 25.64 -32.74 -32.37
CA ILE A 410 24.96 -33.76 -31.56
C ILE A 410 25.22 -35.15 -32.15
N GLY A 411 25.79 -36.04 -31.33
CA GLY A 411 26.07 -37.43 -31.68
C GLY A 411 24.88 -38.37 -31.48
N GLU A 412 25.18 -39.65 -31.25
CA GLU A 412 24.17 -40.69 -31.04
C GLU A 412 23.31 -40.40 -29.80
N LYS A 413 22.00 -40.63 -29.91
CA LYS A 413 21.00 -40.38 -28.86
C LYS A 413 20.73 -41.66 -28.09
N THR A 414 20.84 -41.61 -26.77
CA THR A 414 20.47 -42.70 -25.86
C THR A 414 19.31 -42.26 -24.96
N THR A 415 18.43 -43.18 -24.59
CA THR A 415 17.37 -42.91 -23.61
C THR A 415 17.77 -43.45 -22.25
N LEU A 416 17.78 -42.59 -21.24
CA LEU A 416 17.89 -42.96 -19.82
C LEU A 416 16.48 -42.99 -19.23
N THR A 417 16.11 -44.09 -18.58
CA THR A 417 14.85 -44.16 -17.81
C THR A 417 15.06 -43.48 -16.46
N CYS A 418 14.07 -42.72 -15.99
CA CYS A 418 14.08 -42.07 -14.68
C CYS A 418 12.68 -41.62 -14.29
N ASP A 419 12.44 -41.43 -12.99
CA ASP A 419 11.19 -40.89 -12.44
C ASP A 419 11.39 -39.55 -11.70
N CYS A 420 12.64 -39.07 -11.64
CA CYS A 420 13.06 -37.76 -11.16
C CYS A 420 14.27 -37.23 -11.97
N VAL A 421 14.30 -35.93 -12.22
CA VAL A 421 15.45 -35.24 -12.83
C VAL A 421 15.83 -34.05 -11.94
N ALA A 422 17.10 -33.98 -11.56
CA ALA A 422 17.70 -32.83 -10.91
C ALA A 422 18.46 -32.02 -11.96
N MET A 423 18.09 -30.76 -12.21
CA MET A 423 18.81 -29.88 -13.14
C MET A 423 19.56 -28.77 -12.40
N SER A 424 20.77 -28.48 -12.87
CA SER A 424 21.59 -27.37 -12.34
C SER A 424 22.32 -26.65 -13.47
N GLY A 425 21.97 -25.38 -13.69
CA GLY A 425 22.58 -24.49 -14.69
C GLY A 425 23.50 -23.41 -14.09
N GLY A 426 23.91 -23.58 -12.83
CA GLY A 426 24.66 -22.58 -12.06
C GLY A 426 23.80 -21.74 -11.13
N TRP A 427 24.32 -20.59 -10.68
CA TRP A 427 23.73 -19.82 -9.58
C TRP A 427 23.52 -18.34 -9.91
N THR A 428 22.41 -17.78 -9.46
CA THR A 428 22.06 -16.35 -9.58
C THR A 428 22.09 -15.71 -8.19
N PRO A 429 23.11 -14.88 -7.89
CA PRO A 429 23.18 -14.10 -6.65
C PRO A 429 21.92 -13.27 -6.40
N SER A 430 21.40 -13.32 -5.17
CA SER A 430 20.18 -12.59 -4.78
C SER A 430 20.51 -11.11 -4.51
N VAL A 431 20.63 -10.33 -5.57
CA VAL A 431 20.99 -8.89 -5.52
C VAL A 431 19.79 -7.94 -5.39
N HIS A 432 18.60 -8.48 -5.10
CA HIS A 432 17.33 -7.76 -5.10
C HIS A 432 17.37 -6.54 -4.17
N LEU A 433 17.71 -6.75 -2.88
CA LEU A 433 17.73 -5.70 -1.87
C LEU A 433 18.87 -4.68 -2.10
N PHE A 434 20.02 -5.13 -2.58
CA PHE A 434 21.12 -4.25 -2.98
C PHE A 434 20.73 -3.35 -4.17
N SER A 435 19.96 -3.87 -5.12
CA SER A 435 19.47 -3.06 -6.23
C SER A 435 18.38 -2.08 -5.76
N GLN A 436 17.52 -2.49 -4.84
CA GLN A 436 16.51 -1.61 -4.23
C GLN A 436 17.13 -0.47 -3.41
N SER A 437 18.27 -0.72 -2.74
CA SER A 437 19.04 0.31 -2.05
C SER A 437 19.68 1.34 -3.00
N ARG A 438 19.49 1.19 -4.32
CA ARG A 438 20.12 1.92 -5.44
C ARG A 438 21.59 1.58 -5.66
N GLY A 439 22.08 0.48 -5.07
CA GLY A 439 23.39 -0.07 -5.36
C GLY A 439 23.54 -0.42 -6.85
N LYS A 440 24.73 -0.16 -7.41
CA LYS A 440 25.04 -0.47 -8.80
C LYS A 440 25.65 -1.86 -8.91
N LEU A 441 25.05 -2.71 -9.74
CA LEU A 441 25.54 -4.06 -9.98
C LEU A 441 26.81 -4.05 -10.85
N ALA A 442 27.71 -4.99 -10.59
CA ALA A 442 28.85 -5.31 -11.43
C ALA A 442 28.63 -6.71 -12.04
N PHE A 443 28.98 -6.89 -13.31
CA PHE A 443 28.89 -8.21 -13.94
C PHE A 443 30.22 -8.94 -13.82
N ASP A 444 30.18 -10.18 -13.34
CA ASP A 444 31.31 -11.08 -13.25
C ASP A 444 31.23 -12.09 -14.41
N PRO A 445 32.20 -12.09 -15.35
CA PRO A 445 32.18 -12.97 -16.51
C PRO A 445 32.55 -14.43 -16.18
N GLU A 446 33.28 -14.69 -15.10
CA GLU A 446 33.65 -16.06 -14.70
C GLU A 446 32.45 -16.78 -14.07
N LEU A 447 31.73 -16.07 -13.20
CA LEU A 447 30.48 -16.55 -12.60
C LEU A 447 29.26 -16.35 -13.52
N ASP A 448 29.42 -15.60 -14.60
CA ASP A 448 28.34 -15.22 -15.53
C ASP A 448 27.09 -14.74 -14.75
N ALA A 449 27.31 -13.75 -13.89
CA ALA A 449 26.34 -13.28 -12.91
C ALA A 449 26.51 -11.78 -12.61
N PHE A 450 25.41 -11.12 -12.24
CA PHE A 450 25.46 -9.80 -11.65
C PHE A 450 25.67 -9.90 -10.14
N LEU A 451 26.65 -9.17 -9.64
CA LEU A 451 27.05 -9.08 -8.24
C LEU A 451 26.81 -7.65 -7.71
N PRO A 452 26.69 -7.49 -6.38
CA PRO A 452 26.74 -6.18 -5.73
C PRO A 452 28.07 -5.48 -6.05
N GLY A 453 28.00 -4.29 -6.64
CA GLY A 453 29.15 -3.46 -6.97
C GLY A 453 29.25 -2.26 -6.04
N THR A 454 28.94 -1.07 -6.57
CA THR A 454 29.06 0.19 -5.81
C THR A 454 27.82 0.42 -4.94
N SER A 455 28.02 0.41 -3.63
CA SER A 455 27.01 0.82 -2.65
C SER A 455 26.76 2.33 -2.71
N VAL A 456 25.54 2.76 -2.35
CA VAL A 456 25.19 4.19 -2.22
C VAL A 456 24.61 4.56 -0.86
N GLN A 457 24.43 3.58 0.03
CA GLN A 457 24.09 3.81 1.43
C GLN A 457 25.09 3.01 2.30
N ALA A 458 24.84 2.94 3.61
CA ALA A 458 25.69 2.16 4.53
C ALA A 458 25.28 0.68 4.53
N GLU A 459 25.33 0.03 3.37
CA GLU A 459 25.14 -1.41 3.19
C GLU A 459 26.39 -2.13 2.69
N ARG A 460 26.44 -3.43 2.99
CA ARG A 460 27.43 -4.36 2.44
C ARG A 460 26.82 -5.74 2.25
N SER A 461 27.26 -6.45 1.21
CA SER A 461 26.80 -7.81 0.89
C SER A 461 27.82 -8.85 1.30
N ALA A 462 27.37 -10.01 1.77
CA ALA A 462 28.23 -11.11 2.24
C ALA A 462 27.71 -12.50 1.81
N GLY A 463 28.64 -13.41 1.56
CA GLY A 463 28.36 -14.78 1.13
C GLY A 463 27.94 -14.90 -0.34
N ALA A 464 27.06 -15.86 -0.63
CA ALA A 464 26.74 -16.23 -2.02
C ALA A 464 26.09 -15.11 -2.84
N CYS A 465 25.39 -14.16 -2.21
CA CYS A 465 24.86 -12.99 -2.91
C CYS A 465 25.97 -12.06 -3.45
N ARG A 466 27.22 -12.23 -3.00
CA ARG A 466 28.42 -11.56 -3.53
C ARG A 466 29.33 -12.51 -4.33
N GLY A 467 28.84 -13.68 -4.72
CA GLY A 467 29.59 -14.65 -5.52
C GLY A 467 30.57 -15.52 -4.72
N VAL A 468 30.48 -15.54 -3.39
CA VAL A 468 31.31 -16.40 -2.53
C VAL A 468 30.56 -17.70 -2.21
N TYR A 469 31.09 -18.85 -2.64
CA TYR A 469 30.40 -20.14 -2.53
C TYR A 469 31.10 -21.17 -1.63
N ASP A 470 32.40 -21.04 -1.41
CA ASP A 470 33.14 -21.88 -0.46
C ASP A 470 32.69 -21.60 0.98
N LEU A 471 32.39 -22.63 1.77
CA LEU A 471 31.77 -22.44 3.09
C LEU A 471 32.67 -21.66 4.05
N ALA A 472 33.98 -21.94 4.07
CA ALA A 472 34.91 -21.25 4.94
C ALA A 472 35.02 -19.76 4.54
N ALA A 473 35.10 -19.50 3.23
CA ALA A 473 35.08 -18.14 2.71
C ALA A 473 33.76 -17.41 3.03
N VAL A 474 32.61 -18.10 2.95
CA VAL A 474 31.28 -17.54 3.27
C VAL A 474 31.18 -17.13 4.74
N VAL A 475 31.64 -17.98 5.66
CA VAL A 475 31.63 -17.68 7.11
C VAL A 475 32.59 -16.52 7.42
N ALA A 476 33.79 -16.54 6.83
CA ALA A 476 34.76 -15.45 6.99
C ALA A 476 34.26 -14.12 6.46
N ASP A 477 33.59 -14.17 5.33
CA ASP A 477 33.02 -13.01 4.70
C ASP A 477 31.87 -12.41 5.51
N GLY A 478 31.00 -13.26 6.07
CA GLY A 478 29.97 -12.87 7.01
C GLY A 478 30.54 -12.18 8.24
N ALA A 479 31.51 -12.81 8.92
CA ALA A 479 32.16 -12.23 10.09
C ALA A 479 32.78 -10.85 9.80
N LYS A 480 33.47 -10.72 8.66
CA LYS A 480 34.02 -9.44 8.19
C LYS A 480 32.93 -8.39 7.96
N ALA A 481 31.82 -8.78 7.35
CA ALA A 481 30.66 -7.91 7.18
C ALA A 481 29.94 -7.61 8.51
N GLY A 482 30.16 -8.37 9.57
CA GLY A 482 29.73 -8.00 10.93
C GLY A 482 30.68 -6.99 11.62
N GLY A 483 31.87 -6.76 11.07
CA GLY A 483 32.94 -5.96 11.70
C GLY A 483 33.99 -6.80 12.44
N GLY A 484 33.94 -8.13 12.33
CA GLY A 484 34.92 -9.05 12.93
C GLY A 484 36.17 -9.26 12.06
N SER A 485 37.26 -9.74 12.68
CA SER A 485 38.56 -9.98 12.03
C SER A 485 38.97 -11.47 11.94
N ALA A 486 38.24 -12.38 12.58
CA ALA A 486 38.55 -13.81 12.64
C ALA A 486 37.31 -14.65 12.31
N ALA A 487 37.51 -15.78 11.64
CA ALA A 487 36.46 -16.71 11.28
C ALA A 487 36.93 -18.16 11.44
N PRO A 488 36.05 -19.07 11.89
CA PRO A 488 36.39 -20.47 12.06
C PRO A 488 36.69 -21.14 10.71
N GLU A 489 37.61 -22.11 10.70
CA GLU A 489 37.82 -23.00 9.54
C GLU A 489 36.53 -23.79 9.26
N ALA A 490 36.23 -24.11 8.01
CA ALA A 490 35.06 -24.92 7.67
C ALA A 490 35.40 -25.97 6.61
N THR A 491 34.75 -27.12 6.68
CA THR A 491 34.93 -28.23 5.72
C THR A 491 33.74 -28.29 4.79
N ALA A 492 33.87 -27.74 3.60
CA ALA A 492 33.21 -28.12 2.35
C ALA A 492 33.37 -26.98 1.33
N SER A 493 33.80 -27.36 0.14
CA SER A 493 33.88 -26.47 -1.01
C SER A 493 33.08 -27.11 -2.14
N PHE A 494 32.33 -26.31 -2.88
CA PHE A 494 32.09 -26.62 -4.29
C PHE A 494 32.71 -25.48 -5.09
N THR A 495 33.58 -25.82 -6.03
CA THR A 495 34.25 -24.83 -6.87
C THR A 495 33.80 -24.99 -8.30
N GLY A 496 33.23 -23.92 -8.85
CA GLY A 496 33.02 -23.78 -10.29
C GLY A 496 31.68 -24.29 -10.82
N PHE A 497 31.15 -23.51 -11.77
CA PHE A 497 30.08 -23.94 -12.66
C PHE A 497 30.33 -23.34 -14.03
N GLN A 498 29.99 -24.10 -15.08
CA GLN A 498 29.92 -23.56 -16.42
C GLN A 498 28.50 -23.04 -16.65
N PRO A 499 28.31 -21.75 -16.98
CA PRO A 499 26.99 -21.23 -17.25
C PRO A 499 26.44 -21.83 -18.54
N VAL A 500 25.25 -22.44 -18.46
CA VAL A 500 24.57 -22.98 -19.64
C VAL A 500 23.13 -22.50 -19.67
N ARG A 501 22.81 -21.70 -20.70
CA ARG A 501 21.47 -21.11 -20.88
C ARG A 501 20.52 -22.11 -21.52
N VAL A 502 20.89 -22.59 -22.70
CA VAL A 502 20.16 -23.62 -23.45
C VAL A 502 21.10 -24.78 -23.69
N LEU A 503 20.65 -25.99 -23.38
CA LEU A 503 21.43 -27.19 -23.64
C LEU A 503 21.59 -27.39 -25.17
N PRO A 504 22.80 -27.77 -25.64
CA PRO A 504 23.03 -28.08 -27.05
C PRO A 504 22.04 -29.15 -27.54
N THR A 505 21.47 -28.93 -28.74
CA THR A 505 20.47 -29.84 -29.32
C THR A 505 20.42 -29.70 -30.83
N ASP A 506 20.05 -30.77 -31.52
CA ASP A 506 19.77 -30.82 -32.96
C ASP A 506 18.25 -30.74 -33.25
N ALA A 507 17.44 -30.59 -32.20
CA ALA A 507 16.00 -30.40 -32.33
C ALA A 507 15.67 -29.02 -32.93
N ASP A 508 14.62 -28.96 -33.74
CA ASP A 508 14.16 -27.72 -34.38
C ASP A 508 13.67 -26.71 -33.32
N ALA A 509 14.51 -25.69 -33.09
CA ALA A 509 14.29 -24.64 -32.10
C ALA A 509 12.98 -23.85 -32.30
N SER A 510 12.39 -23.86 -33.50
CA SER A 510 11.11 -23.18 -33.77
C SER A 510 9.90 -23.97 -33.28
N ARG A 511 10.05 -25.29 -33.08
CA ARG A 511 8.95 -26.20 -32.75
C ARG A 511 8.97 -26.63 -31.29
N VAL A 512 10.15 -26.87 -30.73
CA VAL A 512 10.31 -27.38 -29.37
C VAL A 512 9.75 -26.42 -28.31
N LYS A 513 9.34 -27.00 -27.18
CA LYS A 513 8.92 -26.26 -25.98
C LYS A 513 10.03 -26.37 -24.93
N ALA A 514 10.93 -25.40 -24.94
CA ALA A 514 12.00 -25.27 -23.96
C ALA A 514 11.72 -24.05 -23.08
N PHE A 515 11.21 -24.28 -21.88
CA PHE A 515 10.71 -23.23 -21.00
C PHE A 515 11.85 -22.46 -20.32
N VAL A 516 11.67 -21.14 -20.27
CA VAL A 516 12.56 -20.19 -19.60
C VAL A 516 11.84 -19.62 -18.38
N ASP A 517 10.58 -19.20 -18.57
CA ASP A 517 9.67 -18.81 -17.49
C ASP A 517 8.59 -19.88 -17.33
N PHE A 518 8.63 -20.56 -16.19
CA PHE A 518 7.77 -21.70 -15.93
C PHE A 518 6.33 -21.27 -15.65
N GLN A 519 6.12 -20.17 -14.93
CA GLN A 519 4.79 -19.76 -14.49
C GLN A 519 4.00 -19.14 -15.64
N ASN A 520 4.62 -18.24 -16.41
CA ASN A 520 3.98 -17.54 -17.53
C ASN A 520 4.09 -18.29 -18.87
N ASP A 521 4.58 -19.53 -18.86
CA ASP A 521 4.70 -20.38 -20.06
C ASP A 521 5.58 -19.76 -21.18
N VAL A 522 6.62 -19.01 -20.81
CA VAL A 522 7.54 -18.39 -21.79
C VAL A 522 8.64 -19.36 -22.15
N THR A 523 8.85 -19.56 -23.45
CA THR A 523 9.86 -20.46 -23.99
C THR A 523 11.00 -19.72 -24.68
N ALA A 524 12.12 -20.42 -24.94
CA ALA A 524 13.26 -19.85 -25.66
C ALA A 524 12.87 -19.32 -27.06
N LYS A 525 11.90 -19.95 -27.74
CA LYS A 525 11.41 -19.47 -29.04
C LYS A 525 10.55 -18.21 -28.95
N ASP A 526 9.87 -17.97 -27.82
CA ASP A 526 9.13 -16.73 -27.59
C ASP A 526 10.08 -15.54 -27.47
N ILE A 527 11.23 -15.74 -26.81
CA ILE A 527 12.30 -14.73 -26.73
C ILE A 527 12.91 -14.48 -28.11
N LYS A 528 13.22 -15.55 -28.87
CA LYS A 528 13.69 -15.42 -30.26
C LYS A 528 12.70 -14.67 -31.14
N LEU A 529 11.40 -14.94 -30.98
CA LEU A 529 10.34 -14.23 -31.69
C LEU A 529 10.34 -12.74 -31.35
N ALA A 530 10.44 -12.39 -30.05
CA ALA A 530 10.47 -11.00 -29.62
C ALA A 530 11.65 -10.23 -30.26
N VAL A 531 12.86 -10.80 -30.21
CA VAL A 531 14.04 -10.17 -30.82
C VAL A 531 13.90 -10.08 -32.34
N ARG A 532 13.37 -11.12 -32.99
CA ARG A 532 13.08 -11.12 -34.44
C ARG A 532 12.08 -10.03 -34.84
N GLU A 533 11.14 -9.69 -33.97
CA GLU A 533 10.17 -8.61 -34.18
C GLU A 533 10.73 -7.22 -33.84
N GLY A 534 12.03 -7.11 -33.51
CA GLY A 534 12.73 -5.84 -33.34
C GLY A 534 12.88 -5.39 -31.88
N PHE A 535 12.50 -6.21 -30.90
CA PHE A 535 12.69 -5.88 -29.49
C PHE A 535 14.11 -6.21 -29.03
N GLU A 536 14.97 -5.19 -28.91
CA GLU A 536 16.36 -5.35 -28.43
C GLU A 536 16.53 -5.14 -26.92
N SER A 537 15.74 -4.24 -26.32
CA SER A 537 15.80 -3.96 -24.88
C SER A 537 15.20 -5.11 -24.07
N ILE A 538 15.87 -5.53 -22.99
CA ILE A 538 15.33 -6.54 -22.08
C ILE A 538 13.96 -6.14 -21.51
N GLU A 539 13.73 -4.84 -21.31
CA GLU A 539 12.47 -4.31 -20.80
C GLU A 539 11.33 -4.47 -21.82
N HIS A 540 11.63 -4.40 -23.12
CA HIS A 540 10.66 -4.70 -24.17
C HIS A 540 10.40 -6.19 -24.30
N VAL A 541 11.46 -7.03 -24.30
CA VAL A 541 11.32 -8.49 -24.34
C VAL A 541 10.49 -8.97 -23.14
N LYS A 542 10.74 -8.43 -21.94
CA LYS A 542 9.94 -8.66 -20.72
C LYS A 542 8.46 -8.34 -20.95
N ARG A 543 8.12 -7.13 -21.40
CA ARG A 543 6.71 -6.70 -21.59
C ARG A 543 6.00 -7.47 -22.70
N TYR A 544 6.73 -7.80 -23.76
CA TYR A 544 6.18 -8.51 -24.92
C TYR A 544 5.92 -9.99 -24.62
N THR A 545 6.84 -10.64 -23.92
CA THR A 545 6.76 -12.08 -23.62
C THR A 545 6.13 -12.40 -22.27
N THR A 546 6.07 -11.44 -21.35
CA THR A 546 5.73 -11.58 -19.91
C THR A 546 6.77 -12.33 -19.07
N THR A 547 7.99 -12.55 -19.57
CA THR A 547 9.06 -13.20 -18.81
C THR A 547 9.41 -12.38 -17.54
N GLY A 548 9.51 -13.05 -16.40
CA GLY A 548 9.85 -12.41 -15.12
C GLY A 548 8.78 -11.48 -14.54
N MET A 549 7.53 -11.59 -15.00
CA MET A 549 6.38 -10.82 -14.47
C MET A 549 5.45 -11.64 -13.57
N ALA A 550 5.76 -12.91 -13.35
CA ALA A 550 5.00 -13.84 -12.51
C ALA A 550 5.17 -13.56 -11.00
N THR A 551 4.49 -14.33 -10.13
CA THR A 551 4.53 -14.16 -8.66
C THR A 551 5.90 -14.48 -8.04
N ASP A 552 6.74 -15.22 -8.75
CA ASP A 552 8.15 -15.46 -8.42
C ASP A 552 9.06 -14.29 -8.81
N GLN A 553 8.58 -13.35 -9.64
CA GLN A 553 9.30 -12.19 -10.19
C GLN A 553 10.58 -12.57 -10.97
N GLY A 554 10.57 -13.75 -11.60
CA GLY A 554 11.64 -14.20 -12.48
C GLY A 554 12.93 -14.61 -11.76
N LYS A 555 12.85 -15.04 -10.50
CA LYS A 555 13.99 -15.55 -9.72
C LYS A 555 14.71 -16.70 -10.45
N THR A 556 13.97 -17.54 -11.17
CA THR A 556 14.54 -18.66 -11.95
C THR A 556 14.62 -18.38 -13.46
N SER A 557 13.97 -17.33 -13.98
CA SER A 557 13.84 -17.10 -15.43
C SER A 557 14.69 -15.96 -15.98
N ASN A 558 14.87 -14.86 -15.23
CA ASN A 558 15.42 -13.61 -15.76
C ASN A 558 16.84 -13.75 -16.30
N MET A 559 17.73 -14.43 -15.58
CA MET A 559 19.13 -14.58 -16.02
C MET A 559 19.23 -15.43 -17.28
N ASN A 560 18.39 -16.47 -17.42
CA ASN A 560 18.33 -17.27 -18.64
C ASN A 560 17.73 -16.49 -19.81
N ALA A 561 16.68 -15.71 -19.57
CA ALA A 561 16.10 -14.84 -20.60
C ALA A 561 17.09 -13.78 -21.08
N LEU A 562 17.82 -13.15 -20.16
CA LEU A 562 18.83 -12.16 -20.47
C LEU A 562 20.00 -12.75 -21.28
N GLY A 563 20.50 -13.92 -20.86
CA GLY A 563 21.55 -14.63 -21.61
C GLY A 563 21.12 -15.03 -23.02
N LEU A 564 19.86 -15.44 -23.19
CA LEU A 564 19.28 -15.71 -24.51
C LEU A 564 19.23 -14.46 -25.39
N VAL A 565 18.73 -13.34 -24.89
CA VAL A 565 18.68 -12.08 -25.64
C VAL A 565 20.10 -11.62 -26.01
N ALA A 566 21.04 -11.66 -25.06
CA ALA A 566 22.44 -11.31 -25.29
C ALA A 566 23.07 -12.14 -26.40
N GLY A 567 22.88 -13.47 -26.37
CA GLY A 567 23.39 -14.37 -27.41
C GLY A 567 22.74 -14.17 -28.78
N ILE A 568 21.44 -13.84 -28.85
CA ILE A 568 20.76 -13.58 -30.13
C ILE A 568 21.21 -12.25 -30.75
N LEU A 569 21.45 -11.23 -29.91
CA LEU A 569 21.88 -9.90 -30.34
C LEU A 569 23.39 -9.79 -30.57
N ASP A 570 24.16 -10.83 -30.23
CA ASP A 570 25.62 -10.82 -30.22
C ASP A 570 26.20 -9.64 -29.41
N ARG A 571 25.68 -9.47 -28.19
CA ARG A 571 26.10 -8.41 -27.26
C ARG A 571 26.48 -8.99 -25.91
N PRO A 572 27.48 -8.42 -25.21
CA PRO A 572 27.77 -8.83 -23.85
C PRO A 572 26.58 -8.52 -22.93
N LEU A 573 26.33 -9.40 -21.94
CA LEU A 573 25.22 -9.31 -20.99
C LEU A 573 25.01 -7.90 -20.37
N PRO A 574 26.05 -7.19 -19.91
CA PRO A 574 25.90 -5.84 -19.36
C PRO A 574 25.32 -4.82 -20.35
N ALA A 575 25.56 -4.98 -21.66
CA ALA A 575 25.08 -4.05 -22.68
C ALA A 575 23.59 -4.22 -22.99
N VAL A 576 23.00 -5.38 -22.67
CA VAL A 576 21.55 -5.61 -22.78
C VAL A 576 20.81 -5.00 -21.58
N GLY A 577 21.48 -4.90 -20.44
CA GLY A 577 20.95 -4.37 -19.18
C GLY A 577 20.14 -5.39 -18.38
N THR A 578 20.05 -5.21 -17.07
CA THR A 578 19.12 -5.96 -16.22
C THR A 578 17.75 -5.29 -16.19
N THR A 579 16.70 -6.05 -15.86
CA THR A 579 15.42 -5.41 -15.53
C THR A 579 15.46 -4.78 -14.15
N THR A 580 14.63 -3.77 -13.91
CA THR A 580 14.62 -3.07 -12.60
C THR A 580 14.13 -4.00 -11.48
N PHE A 581 14.92 -4.17 -10.42
CA PHE A 581 14.50 -4.83 -9.18
C PHE A 581 13.63 -3.87 -8.36
N ARG A 582 12.44 -4.33 -7.95
CA ARG A 582 11.47 -3.53 -7.19
C ARG A 582 11.06 -4.25 -5.91
N PRO A 583 10.71 -3.52 -4.84
CA PRO A 583 9.95 -4.11 -3.76
C PRO A 583 8.52 -4.49 -4.25
N PRO A 584 7.90 -5.52 -3.66
CA PRO A 584 8.45 -6.37 -2.61
C PRO A 584 9.30 -7.54 -3.16
N TYR A 585 10.30 -8.04 -2.42
CA TYR A 585 11.12 -9.22 -2.79
C TYR A 585 10.26 -10.46 -3.06
N THR A 586 9.27 -10.69 -2.20
CA THR A 586 8.17 -11.65 -2.37
C THR A 586 6.85 -10.95 -2.05
N PRO A 587 5.70 -11.41 -2.57
CA PRO A 587 4.41 -10.79 -2.28
C PRO A 587 4.13 -10.63 -0.78
N VAL A 588 3.53 -9.50 -0.42
CA VAL A 588 3.10 -9.13 0.93
C VAL A 588 1.58 -8.92 0.93
N THR A 589 0.89 -9.33 1.99
CA THR A 589 -0.56 -9.10 2.10
C THR A 589 -0.87 -7.61 2.22
N PHE A 590 -2.02 -7.17 1.69
CA PHE A 590 -2.46 -5.79 1.90
C PHE A 590 -2.76 -5.51 3.37
N GLY A 591 -3.24 -6.52 4.10
CA GLY A 591 -3.47 -6.44 5.55
C GLY A 591 -2.22 -6.06 6.33
N ALA A 592 -1.06 -6.66 6.03
CA ALA A 592 0.21 -6.29 6.67
C ALA A 592 0.62 -4.84 6.40
N LEU A 593 0.35 -4.30 5.20
CA LEU A 593 0.68 -2.91 4.86
C LEU A 593 -0.25 -1.90 5.55
N ILE A 594 -1.53 -2.22 5.66
CA ILE A 594 -2.54 -1.38 6.32
C ILE A 594 -2.37 -1.43 7.85
N GLY A 595 -2.03 -2.60 8.39
CA GLY A 595 -1.87 -2.80 9.82
C GLY A 595 -3.17 -2.53 10.58
N PRO A 596 -3.13 -1.71 11.66
CA PRO A 596 -4.33 -1.37 12.43
C PRO A 596 -5.19 -0.26 11.81
N ALA A 597 -4.76 0.39 10.72
CA ALA A 597 -5.46 1.55 10.13
C ALA A 597 -6.70 1.13 9.30
N ARG A 598 -7.72 0.61 9.97
CA ARG A 598 -8.98 0.11 9.41
C ARG A 598 -10.15 0.43 10.34
N ASP A 599 -11.36 0.34 9.81
CA ASP A 599 -12.59 0.56 10.57
C ASP A 599 -12.54 1.93 11.29
N GLU A 600 -12.79 2.00 12.60
CA GLU A 600 -12.74 3.23 13.41
C GLU A 600 -11.35 3.87 13.52
N LEU A 601 -10.27 3.14 13.17
CA LEU A 601 -8.89 3.60 13.23
C LEU A 601 -8.34 4.02 11.86
N PHE A 602 -9.16 4.02 10.81
CA PHE A 602 -8.73 4.41 9.47
C PHE A 602 -8.28 5.88 9.42
N ASP A 603 -9.03 6.77 10.06
CA ASP A 603 -8.72 8.20 10.18
C ASP A 603 -9.28 8.73 11.53
N PRO A 604 -8.61 9.66 12.25
CA PRO A 604 -9.09 10.12 13.54
C PRO A 604 -10.44 10.84 13.46
N VAL A 605 -11.36 10.47 14.35
CA VAL A 605 -12.62 11.18 14.54
C VAL A 605 -12.51 12.12 15.75
N ARG A 606 -12.40 13.43 15.48
CA ARG A 606 -12.35 14.47 16.52
C ARG A 606 -13.75 14.78 17.03
N LYS A 607 -13.88 14.93 18.36
CA LYS A 607 -15.14 15.17 19.07
C LYS A 607 -15.00 16.38 19.96
N THR A 608 -16.01 17.25 19.97
CA THR A 608 -16.05 18.42 20.85
C THR A 608 -16.42 17.98 22.28
N PRO A 609 -16.23 18.84 23.30
CA PRO A 609 -16.76 18.58 24.65
C PRO A 609 -18.28 18.38 24.69
N ILE A 610 -19.02 18.89 23.70
CA ILE A 610 -20.49 18.81 23.63
C ILE A 610 -20.97 17.53 22.91
N ASP A 611 -20.09 16.82 22.18
CA ASP A 611 -20.43 15.63 21.38
C ASP A 611 -21.20 14.56 22.19
N GLY A 612 -20.74 14.29 23.42
CA GLY A 612 -21.38 13.31 24.31
C GLY A 612 -22.81 13.69 24.70
N TRP A 613 -23.08 14.98 24.90
CA TRP A 613 -24.42 15.49 25.13
C TRP A 613 -25.27 15.42 23.86
N ALA A 614 -24.71 15.81 22.72
CA ALA A 614 -25.41 15.80 21.43
C ALA A 614 -25.87 14.39 21.06
N ALA A 615 -25.00 13.38 21.20
CA ALA A 615 -25.34 11.99 20.94
C ALA A 615 -26.47 11.47 21.85
N LYS A 616 -26.47 11.83 23.14
CA LYS A 616 -27.54 11.49 24.09
C LYS A 616 -28.88 12.16 23.76
N ASN A 617 -28.85 13.29 23.06
CA ASN A 617 -30.03 14.05 22.64
C ASN A 617 -30.40 13.77 21.17
N GLY A 618 -29.95 12.65 20.61
CA GLY A 618 -30.40 12.15 19.31
C GLY A 618 -29.80 12.87 18.11
N ALA A 619 -28.70 13.61 18.26
CA ALA A 619 -28.03 14.25 17.15
C ALA A 619 -27.67 13.25 16.04
N VAL A 620 -27.99 13.60 14.80
CA VAL A 620 -27.43 12.95 13.61
C VAL A 620 -26.17 13.70 13.25
N PHE A 621 -25.07 12.99 13.02
CA PHE A 621 -23.76 13.59 12.80
C PHE A 621 -23.32 13.58 11.33
N GLU A 622 -22.43 14.50 10.98
CA GLU A 622 -21.71 14.52 9.70
C GLU A 622 -20.20 14.73 9.91
N PRO A 623 -19.37 14.27 8.95
CA PRO A 623 -17.94 14.57 8.95
C PRO A 623 -17.69 15.97 8.39
N VAL A 624 -16.98 16.81 9.15
CA VAL A 624 -16.50 18.13 8.71
C VAL A 624 -14.99 18.19 8.93
N ALA A 625 -14.23 17.96 7.86
CA ALA A 625 -12.83 17.54 7.96
C ALA A 625 -12.72 16.33 8.91
N LEU A 626 -11.85 16.38 9.92
CA LEU A 626 -11.73 15.31 10.93
C LEU A 626 -12.76 15.41 12.07
N TRP A 627 -13.61 16.44 12.10
CA TRP A 627 -14.60 16.61 13.16
C TRP A 627 -15.88 15.85 12.88
N ARG A 628 -16.41 15.22 13.92
CA ARG A 628 -17.80 14.76 13.94
C ARG A 628 -18.69 15.89 14.48
N ARG A 629 -19.51 16.51 13.64
CA ARG A 629 -20.41 17.61 14.04
C ARG A 629 -21.86 17.18 13.98
N ALA A 630 -22.69 17.70 14.89
CA ALA A 630 -24.12 17.51 14.82
C ALA A 630 -24.67 18.20 13.56
N ARG A 631 -25.26 17.42 12.66
CA ARG A 631 -25.89 17.89 11.42
C ARG A 631 -27.28 18.46 11.69
N TYR A 632 -28.08 17.76 12.49
CA TYR A 632 -29.40 18.17 12.97
C TYR A 632 -29.84 17.30 14.17
N PHE A 633 -30.91 17.72 14.85
CA PHE A 633 -31.49 17.10 16.05
C PHE A 633 -32.97 16.73 15.80
N PRO A 634 -33.26 15.53 15.26
CA PRO A 634 -34.63 15.11 14.97
C PRO A 634 -35.41 14.79 16.24
N LYS A 635 -36.71 15.11 16.25
CA LYS A 635 -37.68 14.53 17.17
C LYS A 635 -38.25 13.23 16.59
N ALA A 636 -38.89 12.43 17.43
CA ALA A 636 -39.53 11.19 16.99
C ALA A 636 -40.52 11.45 15.84
N GLY A 637 -40.30 10.78 14.70
CA GLY A 637 -41.13 10.91 13.50
C GLY A 637 -40.73 12.02 12.53
N GLU A 638 -39.72 12.83 12.85
CA GLU A 638 -39.17 13.82 11.91
C GLU A 638 -38.10 13.20 11.01
N ASP A 639 -38.17 13.49 9.72
CA ASP A 639 -37.02 13.39 8.83
C ASP A 639 -36.12 14.64 8.97
N MET A 640 -35.03 14.66 8.22
CA MET A 640 -34.09 15.77 8.23
C MET A 640 -34.76 17.11 7.85
N ALA A 641 -35.59 17.12 6.81
CA ALA A 641 -36.23 18.34 6.31
C ALA A 641 -37.16 18.94 7.38
N ALA A 642 -37.98 18.11 8.03
CA ALA A 642 -38.88 18.53 9.10
C ALA A 642 -38.10 19.04 10.33
N ALA A 643 -37.04 18.33 10.74
CA ALA A 643 -36.20 18.74 11.87
C ALA A 643 -35.51 20.09 11.60
N VAL A 644 -34.89 20.25 10.43
CA VAL A 644 -34.19 21.48 10.03
C VAL A 644 -35.18 22.65 9.87
N ALA A 645 -36.37 22.41 9.30
CA ALA A 645 -37.41 23.44 9.21
C ALA A 645 -37.86 23.92 10.61
N ARG A 646 -37.98 23.01 11.58
CA ARG A 646 -38.28 23.35 12.98
C ARG A 646 -37.13 24.11 13.64
N GLU A 647 -35.91 23.65 13.48
CA GLU A 647 -34.70 24.25 14.06
C GLU A 647 -34.49 25.69 13.57
N THR A 648 -34.50 25.89 12.26
CA THR A 648 -34.36 27.21 11.62
C THR A 648 -35.44 28.19 12.07
N ARG A 649 -36.70 27.74 12.12
CA ARG A 649 -37.81 28.56 12.62
C ARG A 649 -37.65 28.90 14.10
N ALA A 650 -37.20 27.96 14.92
CA ALA A 650 -36.99 28.19 16.34
C ALA A 650 -35.91 29.25 16.61
N VAL A 651 -34.83 29.27 15.81
CA VAL A 651 -33.79 30.30 15.89
C VAL A 651 -34.35 31.69 15.58
N ARG A 652 -35.12 31.83 14.49
CA ARG A 652 -35.74 33.12 14.12
C ARG A 652 -36.79 33.63 15.10
N THR A 653 -37.57 32.73 15.68
CA THR A 653 -38.74 33.11 16.51
C THR A 653 -38.47 33.11 18.01
N ASN A 654 -37.46 32.36 18.47
CA ASN A 654 -37.11 32.17 19.86
C ASN A 654 -35.60 32.30 20.07
N VAL A 655 -34.93 31.16 20.25
CA VAL A 655 -33.48 31.05 20.47
C VAL A 655 -33.03 29.65 20.07
N GLY A 656 -31.91 29.58 19.36
CA GLY A 656 -31.19 28.35 19.07
C GLY A 656 -29.87 28.29 19.83
N ILE A 657 -29.40 27.07 20.06
CA ILE A 657 -28.07 26.80 20.62
C ILE A 657 -27.27 25.89 19.68
N PHE A 658 -26.04 26.26 19.38
CA PHE A 658 -25.19 25.59 18.40
C PHE A 658 -23.75 25.44 18.89
N ASP A 659 -23.16 24.28 18.62
CA ASP A 659 -21.77 23.99 18.93
C ASP A 659 -20.85 24.51 17.82
N ALA A 660 -20.25 25.66 18.08
CA ALA A 660 -19.28 26.33 17.22
C ALA A 660 -17.82 26.01 17.61
N SER A 661 -17.59 25.05 18.52
CA SER A 661 -16.26 24.75 19.07
C SER A 661 -15.24 24.33 18.01
N THR A 662 -15.69 23.84 16.85
CA THR A 662 -14.82 23.31 15.79
C THR A 662 -14.15 24.38 14.92
N LEU A 663 -14.58 25.64 14.97
CA LEU A 663 -13.94 26.73 14.23
C LEU A 663 -12.45 26.81 14.55
N GLY A 664 -11.59 27.16 13.59
CA GLY A 664 -10.20 27.42 13.91
C GLY A 664 -10.08 28.65 14.80
N LYS A 665 -9.18 28.62 15.77
CA LYS A 665 -8.91 29.75 16.66
C LYS A 665 -7.40 29.94 16.79
N ILE A 666 -6.91 31.13 16.49
CA ILE A 666 -5.49 31.48 16.54
C ILE A 666 -5.34 32.77 17.36
N GLU A 667 -4.42 32.78 18.31
CA GLU A 667 -3.95 34.01 18.94
C GLU A 667 -2.79 34.57 18.13
N VAL A 668 -2.89 35.86 17.77
CA VAL A 668 -1.84 36.63 17.12
C VAL A 668 -1.41 37.69 18.12
N VAL A 669 -0.19 37.57 18.64
CA VAL A 669 0.29 38.38 19.78
C VAL A 669 1.61 39.02 19.42
N GLY A 670 1.82 40.28 19.80
CA GLY A 670 3.08 40.99 19.64
C GLY A 670 2.87 42.45 19.22
N PRO A 671 3.89 43.31 19.37
CA PRO A 671 3.76 44.73 19.07
C PRO A 671 3.40 44.99 17.59
N ASP A 672 3.82 44.11 16.67
CA ASP A 672 3.51 44.22 15.24
C ASP A 672 2.26 43.43 14.81
N ALA A 673 1.50 42.84 15.75
CA ALA A 673 0.35 41.99 15.44
C ALA A 673 -0.69 42.71 14.56
N ALA A 674 -0.97 43.99 14.85
CA ALA A 674 -1.93 44.75 14.04
C ALA A 674 -1.46 44.97 12.60
N GLU A 675 -0.15 45.14 12.39
CA GLU A 675 0.44 45.29 11.06
C GLU A 675 0.45 43.95 10.32
N PHE A 676 0.81 42.85 10.99
CA PHE A 676 0.71 41.51 10.41
C PHE A 676 -0.71 41.17 9.96
N MET A 677 -1.70 41.41 10.82
CA MET A 677 -3.12 41.26 10.49
C MET A 677 -3.51 42.15 9.29
N ASN A 678 -2.96 43.36 9.22
CA ASN A 678 -3.13 44.27 8.10
C ASN A 678 -2.48 43.75 6.80
N ARG A 679 -1.43 42.96 6.83
CA ARG A 679 -0.85 42.35 5.61
C ARG A 679 -1.58 41.08 5.16
N ILE A 680 -2.11 40.29 6.10
CA ILE A 680 -2.77 39.00 5.80
C ILE A 680 -4.18 39.18 5.23
N TYR A 681 -4.99 40.06 5.82
CA TYR A 681 -6.39 40.22 5.42
C TYR A 681 -6.59 41.31 4.36
N THR A 682 -7.71 41.29 3.64
CA THR A 682 -8.02 42.30 2.62
C THR A 682 -8.41 43.67 3.19
N ASN A 683 -9.11 43.71 4.33
CA ASN A 683 -9.55 44.93 5.01
C ASN A 683 -8.49 45.50 5.98
N ALA A 684 -8.73 46.70 6.52
CA ALA A 684 -7.79 47.40 7.40
C ALA A 684 -7.90 46.94 8.86
N TRP A 685 -6.79 46.84 9.59
CA TRP A 685 -6.77 46.34 10.99
C TRP A 685 -6.20 47.33 12.01
N LEU A 686 -5.31 48.23 11.57
CA LEU A 686 -4.59 49.17 12.46
C LEU A 686 -5.50 50.00 13.37
N LYS A 687 -6.67 50.42 12.87
CA LYS A 687 -7.64 51.29 13.59
C LYS A 687 -8.73 50.53 14.35
N LEU A 688 -8.77 49.20 14.31
CA LEU A 688 -9.74 48.43 15.09
C LEU A 688 -9.45 48.65 16.58
N LYS A 689 -10.42 49.12 17.37
CA LYS A 689 -10.20 49.35 18.82
C LYS A 689 -10.24 48.03 19.59
N THR A 690 -9.54 47.97 20.72
CA THR A 690 -9.69 46.88 21.69
C THR A 690 -11.16 46.67 22.07
N GLY A 691 -11.58 45.41 22.15
CA GLY A 691 -12.98 45.02 22.33
C GLY A 691 -13.80 45.03 21.03
N GLY A 692 -13.23 45.49 19.91
CA GLY A 692 -13.87 45.43 18.60
C GLY A 692 -13.63 44.09 17.89
N CYS A 693 -14.64 43.64 17.15
CA CYS A 693 -14.56 42.52 16.23
C CYS A 693 -14.68 43.02 14.78
N ARG A 694 -14.15 42.24 13.85
CA ARG A 694 -14.28 42.51 12.42
C ARG A 694 -14.27 41.21 11.62
N TYR A 695 -15.19 41.08 10.68
CA TYR A 695 -15.16 40.02 9.68
C TYR A 695 -14.10 40.34 8.64
N GLY A 696 -13.30 39.35 8.24
CA GLY A 696 -12.22 39.52 7.29
C GLY A 696 -12.13 38.38 6.30
N LEU A 697 -11.71 38.70 5.07
CA LEU A 697 -11.34 37.73 4.04
C LEU A 697 -9.81 37.63 3.95
N MET A 698 -9.30 36.40 3.91
CA MET A 698 -7.92 36.11 3.53
C MET A 698 -7.90 35.66 2.07
N LEU A 699 -6.89 36.09 1.33
CA LEU A 699 -6.66 35.63 -0.04
C LEU A 699 -5.35 34.84 -0.11
N ARG A 700 -5.20 34.06 -1.17
CA ARG A 700 -3.88 33.61 -1.62
C ARG A 700 -3.25 34.68 -2.51
N GLU A 701 -1.97 34.51 -2.86
CA GLU A 701 -1.27 35.38 -3.80
C GLU A 701 -1.94 35.52 -5.16
N ASP A 702 -2.67 34.50 -5.60
CA ASP A 702 -3.44 34.50 -6.85
C ASP A 702 -4.70 35.38 -6.80
N GLY A 703 -5.04 35.95 -5.64
CA GLY A 703 -6.17 36.87 -5.44
C GLY A 703 -7.50 36.18 -5.12
N PHE A 704 -7.53 34.85 -5.03
CA PHE A 704 -8.74 34.11 -4.69
C PHE A 704 -8.89 33.94 -3.18
N VAL A 705 -10.15 33.85 -2.75
CA VAL A 705 -10.49 33.65 -1.33
C VAL A 705 -9.89 32.34 -0.84
N TYR A 706 -9.21 32.44 0.30
CA TYR A 706 -8.53 31.33 0.96
C TYR A 706 -9.27 30.85 2.20
N ASP A 707 -9.68 31.80 3.05
CA ASP A 707 -10.46 31.58 4.26
C ASP A 707 -11.09 32.91 4.71
N ASP A 708 -11.97 32.81 5.70
CA ASP A 708 -12.68 33.93 6.27
C ASP A 708 -12.91 33.72 7.78
N GLY A 709 -13.38 34.77 8.45
CA GLY A 709 -13.80 34.64 9.83
C GLY A 709 -13.87 35.98 10.56
N VAL A 710 -14.27 35.90 11.82
CA VAL A 710 -14.37 37.07 12.69
C VAL A 710 -13.15 37.13 13.60
N VAL A 711 -12.47 38.26 13.58
CA VAL A 711 -11.33 38.49 14.45
C VAL A 711 -11.69 39.53 15.50
N ALA A 712 -11.37 39.22 16.75
CA ALA A 712 -11.46 40.13 17.88
C ALA A 712 -10.10 40.74 18.21
N ARG A 713 -10.03 42.05 18.46
CA ARG A 713 -8.86 42.68 19.08
C ARG A 713 -9.03 42.67 20.60
N LEU A 714 -8.36 41.75 21.28
CA LEU A 714 -8.48 41.55 22.73
C LEU A 714 -7.63 42.54 23.54
N ALA A 715 -6.49 42.96 23.00
CA ALA A 715 -5.64 44.01 23.52
C ALA A 715 -4.98 44.77 22.35
N GLU A 716 -4.18 45.80 22.64
CA GLU A 716 -3.50 46.57 21.60
C GLU A 716 -2.62 45.67 20.70
N ASP A 717 -1.95 44.70 21.32
CA ASP A 717 -0.98 43.78 20.74
C ASP A 717 -1.51 42.33 20.62
N ARG A 718 -2.84 42.13 20.72
CA ARG A 718 -3.43 40.77 20.80
C ARG A 718 -4.72 40.63 20.03
N PHE A 719 -4.76 39.66 19.11
CA PHE A 719 -5.94 39.31 18.33
C PHE A 719 -6.35 37.85 18.53
N HIS A 720 -7.66 37.62 18.64
CA HIS A 720 -8.28 36.30 18.57
C HIS A 720 -8.92 36.12 17.20
N VAL A 721 -8.24 35.35 16.36
CA VAL A 721 -8.66 35.05 14.99
C VAL A 721 -9.52 33.80 14.99
N THR A 722 -10.75 33.89 14.48
CA THR A 722 -11.51 32.70 14.10
C THR A 722 -11.37 32.42 12.60
N THR A 723 -11.37 31.14 12.24
CA THR A 723 -11.25 30.65 10.86
C THR A 723 -12.31 29.57 10.62
N THR A 724 -12.51 29.17 9.36
CA THR A 724 -13.38 28.02 9.07
C THR A 724 -12.90 26.74 9.77
N THR A 725 -13.83 25.81 10.05
CA THR A 725 -13.52 24.54 10.73
C THR A 725 -12.49 23.71 9.96
N GLY A 726 -12.69 23.53 8.65
CA GLY A 726 -11.74 22.81 7.79
C GLY A 726 -10.46 23.60 7.48
N GLY A 727 -10.51 24.93 7.60
CA GLY A 727 -9.40 25.83 7.30
C GLY A 727 -8.38 25.99 8.42
N ALA A 728 -8.71 25.63 9.66
CA ALA A 728 -7.88 25.94 10.83
C ALA A 728 -6.38 25.58 10.68
N PRO A 729 -5.99 24.35 10.26
CA PRO A 729 -4.57 24.01 10.13
C PRO A 729 -3.88 24.75 8.98
N ARG A 730 -4.61 24.96 7.87
CA ARG A 730 -4.04 25.60 6.67
C ARG A 730 -3.84 27.10 6.86
N VAL A 731 -4.74 27.78 7.58
CA VAL A 731 -4.62 29.21 7.89
C VAL A 731 -3.45 29.48 8.82
N LEU A 732 -3.28 28.70 9.90
CA LEU A 732 -2.11 28.85 10.77
C LEU A 732 -0.82 28.65 9.98
N ARG A 733 -0.75 27.60 9.14
CA ARG A 733 0.42 27.34 8.29
C ARG A 733 0.68 28.50 7.34
N HIS A 734 -0.35 29.08 6.74
CA HIS A 734 -0.20 30.22 5.84
C HIS A 734 0.33 31.46 6.57
N MET A 735 -0.19 31.74 7.76
CA MET A 735 0.32 32.84 8.59
C MET A 735 1.79 32.62 9.01
N GLU A 736 2.14 31.40 9.44
CA GLU A 736 3.51 31.01 9.80
C GLU A 736 4.47 31.10 8.61
N ASP A 737 4.04 30.68 7.42
CA ASP A 737 4.84 30.74 6.19
C ASP A 737 5.27 32.21 5.92
N TYR A 738 4.32 33.13 5.84
CA TYR A 738 4.64 34.56 5.63
C TYR A 738 5.49 35.14 6.76
N LEU A 739 5.19 34.82 8.01
CA LEU A 739 5.95 35.34 9.15
C LEU A 739 7.40 34.82 9.13
N GLN A 740 7.63 33.55 8.80
CA GLN A 740 8.97 32.95 8.81
C GLN A 740 9.78 33.27 7.55
N THR A 741 9.14 33.39 6.37
CA THR A 741 9.86 33.50 5.09
C THR A 741 9.86 34.91 4.50
N GLU A 742 8.78 35.68 4.69
CA GLU A 742 8.63 37.00 4.05
C GLU A 742 8.81 38.16 5.03
N TRP A 743 8.29 38.04 6.25
CA TRP A 743 8.31 39.10 7.25
C TRP A 743 8.93 38.67 8.59
N PRO A 744 10.15 38.08 8.59
CA PRO A 744 10.81 37.63 9.82
C PRO A 744 11.25 38.80 10.73
N ASP A 745 11.10 40.05 10.27
CA ASP A 745 11.36 41.28 11.01
C ASP A 745 10.18 41.73 11.90
N LEU A 746 8.97 41.17 11.71
CA LEU A 746 7.82 41.50 12.55
C LEU A 746 7.87 40.73 13.87
N ASP A 747 7.70 41.44 14.99
CA ASP A 747 7.59 40.82 16.31
C ASP A 747 6.15 40.37 16.56
N VAL A 748 5.85 39.16 16.05
CA VAL A 748 4.54 38.51 16.10
C VAL A 748 4.70 37.04 16.46
N PHE A 749 3.81 36.54 17.30
CA PHE A 749 3.74 35.15 17.74
C PHE A 749 2.35 34.61 17.46
N LEU A 750 2.30 33.45 16.81
CA LEU A 750 1.08 32.76 16.45
C LEU A 750 0.90 31.55 17.36
N THR A 751 -0.31 31.33 17.87
CA THR A 751 -0.61 30.14 18.68
C THR A 751 -1.99 29.62 18.32
N SER A 752 -2.08 28.37 17.88
CA SER A 752 -3.38 27.70 17.78
C SER A 752 -3.96 27.53 19.16
N ILE A 753 -5.15 28.09 19.37
CA ILE A 753 -5.99 27.90 20.56
C ILE A 753 -7.31 27.24 20.15
N THR A 754 -7.32 26.53 19.03
CA THR A 754 -8.50 25.87 18.46
C THR A 754 -9.15 24.91 19.46
N GLU A 755 -8.34 24.09 20.14
CA GLU A 755 -8.85 23.10 21.11
C GLU A 755 -8.94 23.63 22.55
N GLN A 756 -8.40 24.82 22.81
CA GLN A 756 -8.43 25.43 24.14
C GLN A 756 -9.85 25.93 24.50
N TRP A 757 -10.66 26.29 23.50
CA TRP A 757 -11.95 26.95 23.70
C TRP A 757 -13.10 26.12 23.15
N ALA A 758 -14.07 25.80 24.00
CA ALA A 758 -15.41 25.44 23.57
C ALA A 758 -16.19 26.71 23.25
N VAL A 759 -17.00 26.68 22.19
CA VAL A 759 -17.75 27.84 21.72
C VAL A 759 -19.22 27.46 21.56
N ILE A 760 -20.06 28.16 22.32
CA ILE A 760 -21.51 27.94 22.35
C ILE A 760 -22.17 29.17 21.72
N ALA A 761 -22.76 29.01 20.54
CA ALA A 761 -23.48 30.07 19.86
C ALA A 761 -24.96 30.05 20.28
N LEU A 762 -25.41 31.12 20.95
CA LEU A 762 -26.82 31.41 21.23
C LEU A 762 -27.31 32.44 20.21
N GLN A 763 -28.26 32.06 19.37
CA GLN A 763 -28.75 32.87 18.24
C GLN A 763 -30.27 33.03 18.32
N GLY A 764 -30.80 34.22 18.08
CA GLY A 764 -32.23 34.50 18.07
C GLY A 764 -32.65 35.64 19.02
N PRO A 765 -33.88 36.17 18.86
CA PRO A 765 -34.34 37.34 19.61
C PRO A 765 -34.36 37.15 21.14
N LYS A 766 -34.45 35.90 21.63
CA LYS A 766 -34.42 35.57 23.07
C LYS A 766 -33.04 35.19 23.59
N ALA A 767 -31.99 35.22 22.78
CA ALA A 767 -30.63 34.81 23.17
C ALA A 767 -30.11 35.57 24.40
N ARG A 768 -30.33 36.89 24.46
CA ARG A 768 -29.95 37.74 25.61
C ARG A 768 -30.62 37.27 26.90
N GLN A 769 -31.92 36.97 26.86
CA GLN A 769 -32.69 36.57 28.04
C GLN A 769 -32.20 35.25 28.64
N VAL A 770 -31.78 34.30 27.80
CA VAL A 770 -31.23 33.02 28.23
C VAL A 770 -29.86 33.19 28.89
N LEU A 771 -29.04 34.10 28.35
CA LEU A 771 -27.66 34.28 28.79
C LEU A 771 -27.55 35.13 30.06
N GLU A 772 -28.33 36.21 30.16
CA GLU A 772 -28.25 37.25 31.19
C GLU A 772 -28.17 36.73 32.64
N PRO A 773 -28.95 35.71 33.08
CA PRO A 773 -28.88 35.21 34.46
C PRO A 773 -27.53 34.63 34.88
N PHE A 774 -26.68 34.25 33.91
CA PHE A 774 -25.42 33.57 34.17
C PHE A 774 -24.19 34.44 33.89
N VAL A 775 -24.39 35.68 33.45
CA VAL A 775 -23.29 36.60 33.15
C VAL A 775 -22.98 37.47 34.36
N SER A 776 -21.69 37.56 34.71
CA SER A 776 -21.20 38.54 35.66
C SER A 776 -20.08 39.38 35.05
N GLU A 777 -19.99 40.64 35.46
CA GLU A 777 -18.99 41.63 35.01
C GLU A 777 -19.16 42.14 33.57
N ILE A 778 -20.23 41.73 32.87
CA ILE A 778 -20.55 42.20 31.51
C ILE A 778 -21.99 42.71 31.47
N ASP A 779 -22.15 44.00 31.15
CA ASP A 779 -23.45 44.58 30.79
C ASP A 779 -23.83 44.17 29.35
N LEU A 780 -24.95 43.45 29.21
CA LEU A 780 -25.48 42.92 27.94
C LEU A 780 -26.45 43.88 27.22
N SER A 781 -26.68 45.07 27.76
CA SER A 781 -27.49 46.09 27.10
C SER A 781 -26.85 46.50 25.76
N GLU A 782 -27.67 46.86 24.78
CA GLU A 782 -27.20 47.21 23.44
C GLU A 782 -26.16 48.34 23.48
N ALA A 783 -26.41 49.38 24.28
CA ALA A 783 -25.52 50.53 24.41
C ALA A 783 -24.14 50.14 24.99
N ALA A 784 -24.10 49.21 25.94
CA ALA A 784 -22.86 48.77 26.55
C ALA A 784 -22.14 47.69 25.73
N PHE A 785 -22.88 46.89 24.96
CA PHE A 785 -22.34 45.76 24.20
C PHE A 785 -22.90 45.74 22.76
N PRO A 786 -22.42 46.66 21.90
CA PRO A 786 -22.90 46.80 20.53
C PRO A 786 -22.46 45.62 19.64
N HIS A 787 -23.13 45.43 18.50
CA HIS A 787 -22.78 44.36 17.56
C HIS A 787 -21.31 44.44 17.11
N MET A 788 -20.70 43.29 16.81
CA MET A 788 -19.29 43.18 16.45
C MET A 788 -18.34 43.68 17.55
N THR A 789 -18.62 43.31 18.80
CA THR A 789 -17.70 43.52 19.92
C THR A 789 -17.50 42.26 20.74
N VAL A 790 -16.42 42.25 21.52
CA VAL A 790 -16.04 41.18 22.45
C VAL A 790 -15.78 41.78 23.83
N LYS A 791 -16.18 41.04 24.87
CA LYS A 791 -15.86 41.36 26.26
C LYS A 791 -15.34 40.12 26.99
N THR A 792 -14.49 40.35 27.98
CA THR A 792 -14.04 39.32 28.91
C THR A 792 -14.78 39.48 30.24
N GLY A 793 -15.05 38.36 30.90
CA GLY A 793 -15.80 38.32 32.16
C GLY A 793 -16.11 36.87 32.50
N TYR A 794 -17.27 36.62 33.09
CA TYR A 794 -17.65 35.26 33.49
C TYR A 794 -19.04 34.89 32.99
N VAL A 795 -19.19 33.64 32.58
CA VAL A 795 -20.48 33.00 32.26
C VAL A 795 -20.57 31.71 33.06
N CYS A 796 -21.64 31.51 33.82
CA CYS A 796 -21.79 30.37 34.74
C CYS A 796 -20.63 30.28 35.77
N GLY A 797 -20.03 31.42 36.15
CA GLY A 797 -18.85 31.46 37.03
C GLY A 797 -17.53 31.02 36.36
N VAL A 798 -17.54 30.75 35.05
CA VAL A 798 -16.36 30.33 34.28
C VAL A 798 -15.81 31.54 33.51
N PRO A 799 -14.48 31.78 33.52
CA PRO A 799 -13.85 32.80 32.69
C PRO A 799 -14.23 32.64 31.21
N CYS A 800 -14.75 33.70 30.60
CA CYS A 800 -15.34 33.66 29.28
C CYS A 800 -14.86 34.83 28.42
N ARG A 801 -14.74 34.58 27.11
CA ARG A 801 -14.75 35.62 26.08
C ARG A 801 -16.12 35.59 25.42
N LEU A 802 -16.90 36.63 25.66
CA LEU A 802 -18.24 36.74 25.11
C LEU A 802 -18.19 37.61 23.87
N PHE A 803 -18.64 37.10 22.72
CA PHE A 803 -18.69 37.83 21.46
C PHE A 803 -20.14 38.15 21.12
N ARG A 804 -20.46 39.39 20.74
CA ARG A 804 -21.76 39.74 20.13
C ARG A 804 -21.66 39.66 18.61
N VAL A 805 -21.71 38.44 18.10
CA VAL A 805 -21.57 38.10 16.66
C VAL A 805 -22.68 37.15 16.23
N SER A 806 -23.00 37.17 14.94
CA SER A 806 -24.05 36.34 14.37
C SER A 806 -23.68 35.88 12.97
N PHE A 807 -23.86 34.59 12.73
CA PHE A 807 -23.81 34.00 11.39
C PHE A 807 -25.22 33.65 10.86
N THR A 808 -26.25 34.15 11.52
CA THR A 808 -27.66 33.92 11.15
C THR A 808 -28.37 35.22 10.75
N GLY A 809 -27.78 36.38 11.07
CA GLY A 809 -28.41 37.69 10.97
C GLY A 809 -29.26 38.07 12.19
N GLU A 810 -29.62 37.11 13.06
CA GLU A 810 -30.31 37.37 14.33
C GLU A 810 -29.37 37.98 15.38
N LEU A 811 -29.94 38.47 16.49
CA LEU A 811 -29.17 38.71 17.72
C LEU A 811 -28.41 37.45 18.12
N GLY A 812 -27.09 37.57 18.30
CA GLY A 812 -26.22 36.43 18.54
C GLY A 812 -25.16 36.70 19.60
N PHE A 813 -24.88 35.68 20.41
CA PHE A 813 -23.77 35.63 21.35
C PHE A 813 -22.98 34.33 21.18
N GLU A 814 -21.65 34.43 21.09
CA GLU A 814 -20.77 33.26 21.18
C GLU A 814 -20.04 33.26 22.53
N VAL A 815 -20.40 32.29 23.36
CA VAL A 815 -19.84 32.06 24.69
C VAL A 815 -18.60 31.18 24.52
N ASN A 816 -17.41 31.78 24.59
CA ASN A 816 -16.15 31.06 24.50
C ASN A 816 -15.64 30.80 25.93
N VAL A 817 -15.59 29.53 26.34
CA VAL A 817 -15.07 29.08 27.64
C VAL A 817 -13.96 28.05 27.45
N PRO A 818 -13.06 27.85 28.43
CA PRO A 818 -12.08 26.76 28.34
C PRO A 818 -12.80 25.43 28.12
N ALA A 819 -12.24 24.59 27.24
CA ALA A 819 -12.92 23.41 26.70
C ALA A 819 -13.47 22.45 27.77
N ASP A 820 -12.76 22.29 28.89
CA ASP A 820 -13.17 21.45 30.02
C ASP A 820 -14.52 21.84 30.65
N TYR A 821 -14.92 23.12 30.51
CA TYR A 821 -16.20 23.62 31.01
C TYR A 821 -17.31 23.63 29.96
N GLY A 822 -16.99 23.32 28.69
CA GLY A 822 -17.90 23.46 27.56
C GLY A 822 -19.22 22.72 27.75
N GLU A 823 -19.18 21.45 28.17
CA GLU A 823 -20.41 20.66 28.37
C GLU A 823 -21.25 21.19 29.55
N ALA A 824 -20.62 21.67 30.62
CA ALA A 824 -21.32 22.18 31.79
C ALA A 824 -22.06 23.49 31.49
N VAL A 825 -21.38 24.42 30.81
CA VAL A 825 -21.97 25.68 30.37
C VAL A 825 -23.07 25.43 29.34
N TRP A 826 -22.85 24.51 28.39
CA TRP A 826 -23.87 24.09 27.42
C TRP A 826 -25.16 23.62 28.10
N LYS A 827 -25.05 22.67 29.04
CA LYS A 827 -26.21 22.15 29.78
C LYS A 827 -26.95 23.25 30.54
N THR A 828 -26.21 24.10 31.24
CA THR A 828 -26.80 25.19 32.03
C THR A 828 -27.61 26.15 31.15
N LEU A 829 -27.03 26.59 30.02
CA LEU A 829 -27.72 27.47 29.07
C LEU A 829 -28.91 26.77 28.40
N TYR A 830 -28.77 25.48 28.08
CA TYR A 830 -29.85 24.70 27.49
C TYR A 830 -31.03 24.50 28.45
N GLU A 831 -30.77 24.24 29.73
CA GLU A 831 -31.79 24.07 30.77
C GLU A 831 -32.56 25.37 31.01
N GLU A 832 -31.87 26.50 31.16
CA GLU A 832 -32.53 27.80 31.31
C GLU A 832 -33.34 28.16 30.06
N GLY A 833 -32.75 27.93 28.89
CA GLY A 833 -33.37 28.23 27.62
C GLY A 833 -34.68 27.48 27.36
N GLN A 834 -34.96 26.38 28.07
CA GLN A 834 -36.24 25.66 27.95
C GLN A 834 -37.45 26.58 28.18
N LYS A 835 -37.34 27.53 29.12
CA LYS A 835 -38.40 28.52 29.40
C LYS A 835 -38.68 29.44 28.22
N HIS A 836 -37.71 29.58 27.32
CA HIS A 836 -37.74 30.49 26.17
C HIS A 836 -37.94 29.77 24.84
N GLY A 837 -38.08 28.44 24.84
CA GLY A 837 -38.22 27.62 23.63
C GLY A 837 -36.90 27.33 22.92
N ILE A 838 -35.80 27.22 23.67
CA ILE A 838 -34.46 26.94 23.10
C ILE A 838 -34.46 25.64 22.31
N THR A 839 -33.84 25.68 21.13
CA THR A 839 -33.73 24.51 20.25
C THR A 839 -32.27 24.27 19.90
N PRO A 840 -31.72 23.07 20.16
CA PRO A 840 -30.40 22.73 19.65
C PRO A 840 -30.51 22.55 18.14
N TYR A 841 -29.58 23.13 17.39
CA TYR A 841 -29.56 23.01 15.95
C TYR A 841 -28.17 22.60 15.46
N GLY A 842 -28.12 21.94 14.31
CA GLY A 842 -26.87 21.45 13.72
C GLY A 842 -26.37 22.29 12.55
N THR A 843 -25.35 21.78 11.86
CA THR A 843 -24.73 22.45 10.71
C THR A 843 -25.70 22.70 9.56
N GLU A 844 -26.70 21.83 9.35
CA GLU A 844 -27.64 22.02 8.26
C GLU A 844 -28.54 23.24 8.50
N ALA A 845 -29.14 23.35 9.69
CA ALA A 845 -29.92 24.54 10.05
C ALA A 845 -29.06 25.81 10.06
N MET A 846 -27.78 25.71 10.46
CA MET A 846 -26.81 26.80 10.35
C MET A 846 -26.61 27.23 8.89
N HIS A 847 -26.48 26.29 7.95
CA HIS A 847 -26.36 26.56 6.51
C HIS A 847 -27.62 27.19 5.91
N VAL A 848 -28.82 26.79 6.34
CA VAL A 848 -30.06 27.46 5.92
C VAL A 848 -30.08 28.91 6.40
N LEU A 849 -29.82 29.13 7.69
CA LEU A 849 -29.94 30.46 8.32
C LEU A 849 -28.94 31.47 7.74
N ARG A 850 -27.71 31.06 7.45
CA ARG A 850 -26.70 31.90 6.82
C ARG A 850 -27.03 32.20 5.36
N ALA A 851 -27.59 31.22 4.64
CA ALA A 851 -27.95 31.38 3.23
C ALA A 851 -29.18 32.28 3.06
N GLU A 852 -30.13 32.24 3.99
CA GLU A 852 -31.27 33.17 4.05
C GLU A 852 -30.83 34.64 4.02
N VAL A 853 -29.70 34.97 4.64
CA VAL A 853 -29.14 36.33 4.70
C VAL A 853 -27.93 36.55 3.77
N GLY A 854 -27.66 35.59 2.87
CA GLY A 854 -26.62 35.71 1.83
C GLY A 854 -25.17 35.61 2.32
N TYR A 855 -24.93 35.06 3.51
CA TYR A 855 -23.56 34.80 3.97
C TYR A 855 -22.96 33.58 3.27
N ILE A 856 -21.64 33.62 3.05
CA ILE A 856 -20.89 32.59 2.32
C ILE A 856 -20.39 31.49 3.27
N VAL A 857 -20.11 30.32 2.72
CA VAL A 857 -19.23 29.32 3.34
C VAL A 857 -18.06 29.06 2.41
N VAL A 858 -16.84 29.32 2.88
CA VAL A 858 -15.63 29.00 2.12
C VAL A 858 -15.55 27.51 1.87
N GLY A 859 -15.41 27.14 0.59
CA GLY A 859 -15.46 25.77 0.09
C GLY A 859 -16.80 25.36 -0.51
N GLN A 860 -17.86 26.15 -0.28
CA GLN A 860 -19.18 25.94 -0.87
C GLN A 860 -19.51 27.04 -1.89
N GLU A 861 -19.48 28.31 -1.49
CA GLU A 861 -19.59 29.46 -2.42
C GLU A 861 -18.24 29.80 -3.10
N THR A 862 -17.16 29.18 -2.64
CA THR A 862 -15.81 29.39 -3.19
C THR A 862 -15.18 28.05 -3.55
N ASP A 863 -14.65 27.92 -4.76
CA ASP A 863 -14.04 26.69 -5.28
C ASP A 863 -12.53 26.83 -5.53
N GLY A 864 -11.93 27.90 -5.00
CA GLY A 864 -10.53 28.27 -5.24
C GLY A 864 -10.32 29.20 -6.43
N THR A 865 -11.37 29.56 -7.18
CA THR A 865 -11.32 30.51 -8.30
C THR A 865 -12.18 31.76 -8.09
N VAL A 866 -12.70 31.95 -6.88
CA VAL A 866 -13.64 33.01 -6.52
C VAL A 866 -12.92 34.14 -5.79
N THR A 867 -13.10 35.36 -6.29
CA THR A 867 -12.54 36.59 -5.72
C THR A 867 -13.54 37.24 -4.73
N PRO A 868 -13.11 38.22 -3.92
CA PRO A 868 -14.04 39.02 -3.12
C PRO A 868 -15.12 39.72 -3.95
N ASP A 869 -14.80 40.14 -5.18
CA ASP A 869 -15.79 40.79 -6.05
C ASP A 869 -16.85 39.81 -6.53
N ASP A 870 -16.43 38.62 -6.93
CA ASP A 870 -17.34 37.56 -7.36
C ASP A 870 -18.39 37.28 -6.27
N LEU A 871 -18.03 37.36 -5.00
CA LEU A 871 -18.94 37.17 -3.85
C LEU A 871 -19.80 38.40 -3.50
N GLY A 872 -19.63 39.53 -4.18
CA GLY A 872 -20.26 40.79 -3.81
C GLY A 872 -19.63 41.46 -2.57
N LEU A 873 -18.45 41.01 -2.15
CA LEU A 873 -17.75 41.46 -0.95
C LEU A 873 -16.58 42.42 -1.25
N SER A 874 -16.58 43.05 -2.43
CA SER A 874 -15.60 44.08 -2.82
C SER A 874 -15.50 45.24 -1.82
N GLY A 875 -16.56 45.52 -1.06
CA GLY A 875 -16.55 46.52 0.01
C GLY A 875 -15.55 46.21 1.14
N LEU A 876 -15.23 44.93 1.35
CA LEU A 876 -14.22 44.49 2.34
C LEU A 876 -12.79 44.66 1.83
N VAL A 877 -12.58 44.87 0.53
CA VAL A 877 -11.23 45.03 -0.03
C VAL A 877 -10.76 46.46 0.15
N SER A 878 -9.72 46.67 0.95
CA SER A 878 -9.20 48.02 1.17
C SER A 878 -8.53 48.59 -0.07
N LYS A 879 -8.98 49.78 -0.47
CA LYS A 879 -8.37 50.56 -1.56
C LYS A 879 -7.15 51.38 -1.11
N VAL A 880 -7.03 51.64 0.20
CA VAL A 880 -6.07 52.60 0.77
C VAL A 880 -4.83 51.94 1.39
N LYS A 881 -4.88 50.65 1.71
CA LYS A 881 -3.71 49.91 2.18
C LYS A 881 -2.67 49.86 1.08
N PRO A 882 -1.36 50.02 1.36
CA PRO A 882 -0.32 49.86 0.35
C PRO A 882 -0.39 48.49 -0.32
N ASP A 883 -0.40 47.42 0.49
CA ASP A 883 -0.47 46.04 0.03
C ASP A 883 -1.19 45.11 1.03
N PHE A 884 -1.51 43.90 0.57
CA PHE A 884 -1.90 42.72 1.36
C PHE A 884 -1.79 41.47 0.48
N VAL A 885 -1.71 40.28 1.08
CA VAL A 885 -1.58 39.01 0.34
C VAL A 885 -2.70 38.89 -0.70
N GLY A 886 -2.33 38.74 -1.98
CA GLY A 886 -3.26 38.61 -3.10
C GLY A 886 -3.71 39.91 -3.76
N LYS A 887 -3.46 41.09 -3.16
CA LYS A 887 -3.93 42.38 -3.70
C LYS A 887 -3.49 42.61 -5.14
N ARG A 888 -2.21 42.33 -5.44
CA ARG A 888 -1.63 42.53 -6.76
C ARG A 888 -2.37 41.75 -7.86
N SER A 889 -2.87 40.56 -7.54
CA SER A 889 -3.52 39.68 -8.50
C SER A 889 -4.93 40.11 -8.85
N LEU A 890 -5.64 40.80 -7.93
CA LEU A 890 -6.98 41.33 -8.17
C LEU A 890 -7.05 42.33 -9.34
N ALA A 891 -5.92 42.91 -9.75
CA ALA A 891 -5.85 43.82 -10.91
C ALA A 891 -5.53 43.12 -12.25
N ARG A 892 -5.38 41.78 -12.27
CA ARG A 892 -5.10 41.05 -13.51
C ARG A 892 -6.33 41.06 -14.43
N PRO A 893 -6.15 41.01 -15.78
CA PRO A 893 -7.25 41.09 -16.73
C PRO A 893 -8.40 40.10 -16.46
N ASP A 894 -8.08 38.87 -16.07
CA ASP A 894 -9.07 37.83 -15.75
C ASP A 894 -9.88 38.15 -14.48
N MET A 895 -9.28 38.82 -13.50
CA MET A 895 -9.92 39.15 -12.21
C MET A 895 -10.86 40.35 -12.30
N VAL A 896 -10.76 41.14 -13.37
CA VAL A 896 -11.59 42.32 -13.62
C VAL A 896 -12.47 42.16 -14.85
N ALA A 897 -12.56 40.94 -15.41
CA ALA A 897 -13.43 40.65 -16.53
C ALA A 897 -14.91 40.82 -16.12
N ALA A 898 -15.72 41.41 -17.00
CA ALA A 898 -17.12 41.71 -16.70
C ALA A 898 -18.01 40.47 -16.62
N ASP A 899 -17.60 39.39 -17.29
CA ASP A 899 -18.33 38.12 -17.41
C ASP A 899 -17.91 37.08 -16.37
N ARG A 900 -17.14 37.47 -15.34
CA ARG A 900 -16.84 36.58 -14.22
C ARG A 900 -18.13 36.07 -13.57
N ARG A 901 -18.06 34.87 -13.01
CA ARG A 901 -19.14 34.31 -12.22
C ARG A 901 -19.30 35.07 -10.92
N GLN A 902 -20.52 35.51 -10.66
CA GLN A 902 -20.87 36.32 -9.50
C GLN A 902 -21.93 35.59 -8.69
N LEU A 903 -21.81 35.69 -7.37
CA LEU A 903 -22.72 35.12 -6.41
C LEU A 903 -24.06 35.86 -6.46
N VAL A 904 -25.12 35.13 -6.73
CA VAL A 904 -26.50 35.60 -6.80
C VAL A 904 -27.45 34.59 -6.17
N GLY A 905 -28.69 35.00 -5.96
CA GLY A 905 -29.77 34.11 -5.53
C GLY A 905 -30.54 33.53 -6.72
N LEU A 906 -31.14 32.36 -6.54
CA LEU A 906 -32.07 31.74 -7.47
C LEU A 906 -33.39 31.44 -6.76
N LEU A 907 -34.49 31.86 -7.40
CA LEU A 907 -35.84 31.63 -6.95
C LEU A 907 -36.55 30.73 -7.97
N THR A 908 -36.76 29.47 -7.63
CA THR A 908 -37.49 28.53 -8.49
C THR A 908 -38.90 29.02 -8.78
N ARG A 909 -39.41 28.70 -9.98
CA ARG A 909 -40.79 29.04 -10.35
C ARG A 909 -41.80 28.31 -9.47
N ASN A 910 -41.54 27.05 -9.13
CA ASN A 910 -42.26 26.30 -8.11
C ASN A 910 -41.61 26.56 -6.73
N PRO A 911 -42.24 27.32 -5.82
CA PRO A 911 -41.61 27.69 -4.55
C PRO A 911 -41.31 26.50 -3.62
N GLY A 912 -41.87 25.32 -3.86
CA GLY A 912 -41.57 24.12 -3.08
C GLY A 912 -40.39 23.29 -3.61
N GLU A 913 -39.86 23.64 -4.78
CA GLU A 913 -38.81 22.87 -5.46
C GLU A 913 -37.42 23.30 -5.01
N VAL A 914 -36.67 22.40 -4.37
CA VAL A 914 -35.28 22.62 -3.95
C VAL A 914 -34.36 22.13 -5.07
N LEU A 915 -33.35 22.92 -5.41
CA LEU A 915 -32.41 22.60 -6.47
C LEU A 915 -31.30 21.69 -5.93
N ASP A 916 -30.71 20.87 -6.80
CA ASP A 916 -29.52 20.10 -6.42
C ASP A 916 -28.30 21.03 -6.34
N GLU A 917 -27.57 21.00 -5.23
CA GLU A 917 -26.27 21.69 -5.12
C GLU A 917 -25.28 21.10 -6.15
N GLY A 918 -24.57 21.98 -6.87
CA GLY A 918 -23.70 21.61 -8.01
C GLY A 918 -24.41 21.52 -9.36
N ALA A 919 -25.74 21.64 -9.41
CA ALA A 919 -26.49 21.65 -10.66
C ALA A 919 -26.04 22.80 -11.58
N GLN A 920 -25.94 22.51 -12.88
CA GLN A 920 -25.50 23.47 -13.89
C GLN A 920 -26.67 24.37 -14.31
N VAL A 921 -26.34 25.62 -14.61
CA VAL A 921 -27.30 26.63 -15.05
C VAL A 921 -27.09 26.91 -16.53
N VAL A 922 -28.17 26.96 -17.31
CA VAL A 922 -28.17 27.33 -18.74
C VAL A 922 -29.22 28.41 -19.01
N ASP A 923 -29.01 29.19 -20.07
CA ASP A 923 -29.97 30.22 -20.48
C ASP A 923 -31.18 29.64 -21.25
N ASP A 924 -30.98 28.52 -21.96
CA ASP A 924 -32.00 27.89 -22.81
C ASP A 924 -31.94 26.35 -22.70
N PRO A 925 -33.00 25.68 -22.22
CA PRO A 925 -33.02 24.23 -22.04
C PRO A 925 -33.13 23.48 -23.38
N SER A 926 -33.40 24.18 -24.48
CA SER A 926 -33.51 23.63 -25.83
C SER A 926 -32.21 23.72 -26.64
N GLN A 927 -31.14 24.27 -26.05
CA GLN A 927 -29.85 24.42 -26.72
C GLN A 927 -29.31 23.06 -27.23
N PRO A 928 -28.73 23.00 -28.45
CA PRO A 928 -28.07 21.79 -28.93
C PRO A 928 -26.96 21.33 -28.00
N ILE A 929 -26.80 20.02 -27.85
CA ILE A 929 -25.72 19.42 -27.07
C ILE A 929 -24.42 19.50 -27.89
N PRO A 930 -23.29 19.97 -27.30
CA PRO A 930 -23.11 20.39 -25.90
C PRO A 930 -23.66 21.79 -25.62
N MET A 931 -24.33 21.94 -24.47
CA MET A 931 -24.89 23.21 -24.00
C MET A 931 -23.81 24.10 -23.37
N LYS A 932 -23.98 25.43 -23.47
CA LYS A 932 -23.18 26.42 -22.75
C LYS A 932 -23.72 26.56 -21.34
N MET A 933 -22.90 26.21 -20.35
CA MET A 933 -23.22 26.42 -18.93
C MET A 933 -22.82 27.85 -18.54
N VAL A 934 -23.74 28.58 -17.92
CA VAL A 934 -23.55 29.98 -17.50
C VAL A 934 -23.33 30.11 -16.00
N GLY A 935 -23.31 29.00 -15.27
CA GLY A 935 -23.16 29.01 -13.83
C GLY A 935 -23.49 27.68 -13.18
N HIS A 936 -23.50 27.66 -11.85
CA HIS A 936 -23.88 26.50 -11.06
C HIS A 936 -24.45 26.91 -9.71
N VAL A 937 -25.31 26.06 -9.14
CA VAL A 937 -25.85 26.20 -7.79
C VAL A 937 -24.79 25.83 -6.76
N THR A 938 -24.56 26.67 -5.76
CA THR A 938 -23.60 26.41 -4.67
C THR A 938 -24.29 25.93 -3.40
N SER A 939 -25.46 26.50 -3.10
CA SER A 939 -26.26 26.21 -1.91
C SER A 939 -27.73 26.13 -2.28
N SER A 940 -28.49 25.17 -1.76
CA SER A 940 -29.95 25.14 -1.94
C SER A 940 -30.70 24.51 -0.78
N TYR A 941 -31.75 25.20 -0.33
CA TYR A 941 -32.49 24.80 0.87
C TYR A 941 -33.98 25.07 0.74
N ALA A 942 -34.79 24.27 1.44
CA ALA A 942 -36.17 24.64 1.77
C ALA A 942 -36.17 25.57 2.99
N SER A 943 -36.43 26.87 2.79
CA SER A 943 -36.50 27.82 3.90
C SER A 943 -37.93 27.94 4.43
N SER A 944 -38.14 27.48 5.67
CA SER A 944 -39.41 27.63 6.37
C SER A 944 -39.70 29.08 6.78
N ASN A 945 -38.68 29.94 6.81
CA ASN A 945 -38.77 31.35 7.17
C ASN A 945 -39.16 32.22 5.96
N CYS A 946 -38.60 31.93 4.78
CA CYS A 946 -38.99 32.56 3.52
C CYS A 946 -40.29 31.98 2.96
N GLY A 947 -40.76 30.83 3.46
CA GLY A 947 -41.96 30.14 2.98
C GLY A 947 -41.78 29.53 1.58
N ARG A 948 -40.54 29.32 1.15
CA ARG A 948 -40.15 28.81 -0.17
C ARG A 948 -38.75 28.22 -0.16
N SER A 949 -38.39 27.51 -1.21
CA SER A 949 -37.00 27.18 -1.50
C SER A 949 -36.21 28.42 -1.92
N ILE A 950 -34.93 28.40 -1.53
CA ILE A 950 -33.92 29.40 -1.81
C ILE A 950 -32.67 28.68 -2.33
N ALA A 951 -31.91 29.34 -3.20
CA ALA A 951 -30.63 28.81 -3.65
C ALA A 951 -29.65 29.94 -3.94
N MET A 952 -28.37 29.75 -3.62
CA MET A 952 -27.29 30.63 -4.04
C MET A 952 -26.56 29.97 -5.22
N ALA A 953 -26.08 30.78 -6.15
CA ALA A 953 -25.44 30.30 -7.36
C ALA A 953 -24.35 31.26 -7.84
N MET A 954 -23.34 30.71 -8.50
CA MET A 954 -22.29 31.46 -9.20
C MET A 954 -22.68 31.54 -10.67
N ILE A 955 -23.04 32.72 -11.16
CA ILE A 955 -23.55 32.94 -12.54
C ILE A 955 -22.71 33.98 -13.26
N ASP A 956 -22.33 33.71 -14.50
CA ASP A 956 -21.60 34.62 -15.40
C ASP A 956 -22.34 35.97 -15.47
N GLY A 957 -21.69 37.05 -15.02
CA GLY A 957 -22.27 38.40 -14.95
C GLY A 957 -23.55 38.51 -14.10
N GLY A 958 -23.75 37.60 -13.14
CA GLY A 958 -25.04 37.38 -12.48
C GLY A 958 -25.71 38.62 -11.88
N ARG A 959 -24.95 39.58 -11.35
CA ARG A 959 -25.53 40.78 -10.70
C ARG A 959 -26.25 41.71 -11.67
N GLU A 960 -25.81 41.78 -12.93
CA GLU A 960 -26.48 42.58 -13.96
C GLU A 960 -27.72 41.87 -14.53
N ARG A 961 -27.89 40.59 -14.19
CA ARG A 961 -28.93 39.69 -14.73
C ARG A 961 -30.06 39.42 -13.74
N ILE A 962 -30.13 40.17 -12.63
CA ILE A 962 -31.20 40.03 -11.64
C ILE A 962 -32.56 40.24 -12.31
N GLY A 963 -33.48 39.31 -12.07
CA GLY A 963 -34.81 39.26 -12.68
C GLY A 963 -34.88 38.41 -13.95
N GLU A 964 -33.76 37.98 -14.53
CA GLU A 964 -33.75 37.06 -15.67
C GLU A 964 -34.15 35.64 -15.25
N THR A 965 -34.78 34.92 -16.19
CA THR A 965 -35.08 33.50 -16.06
C THR A 965 -33.93 32.67 -16.59
N VAL A 966 -33.53 31.65 -15.82
CA VAL A 966 -32.54 30.63 -16.17
C VAL A 966 -33.10 29.24 -15.90
N PHE A 967 -32.40 28.22 -16.42
CA PHE A 967 -32.83 26.82 -16.32
C PHE A 967 -31.73 26.00 -15.66
N VAL A 968 -32.09 25.33 -14.58
CA VAL A 968 -31.17 24.53 -13.76
C VAL A 968 -31.36 23.06 -14.09
N THR A 969 -30.27 22.36 -14.42
CA THR A 969 -30.31 20.95 -14.79
C THR A 969 -30.77 20.08 -13.62
N THR A 970 -31.64 19.10 -13.89
CA THR A 970 -32.02 18.04 -12.96
C THR A 970 -31.90 16.68 -13.64
N PRO A 971 -31.91 15.55 -12.89
CA PRO A 971 -31.94 14.22 -13.50
C PRO A 971 -33.12 13.97 -14.46
N ALA A 972 -34.21 14.74 -14.31
CA ALA A 972 -35.43 14.59 -15.10
C ALA A 972 -35.58 15.65 -16.21
N GLY A 973 -34.68 16.63 -16.31
CA GLY A 973 -34.74 17.72 -17.29
C GLY A 973 -34.22 19.03 -16.73
N PHE A 974 -35.09 20.04 -16.65
CA PHE A 974 -34.74 21.39 -16.19
C PHE A 974 -35.78 21.97 -15.26
N THR A 975 -35.32 22.72 -14.26
CA THR A 975 -36.14 23.53 -13.38
C THR A 975 -35.94 25.01 -13.73
N GLU A 976 -37.04 25.72 -13.96
CA GLU A 976 -37.03 27.15 -14.23
C GLU A 976 -36.81 27.94 -12.92
N ALA A 977 -35.86 28.87 -12.91
CA ALA A 977 -35.57 29.74 -11.77
C ALA A 977 -35.31 31.19 -12.22
N THR A 978 -35.63 32.15 -11.37
CA THR A 978 -35.36 33.58 -11.57
C THR A 978 -34.14 34.00 -10.77
N ILE A 979 -33.20 34.71 -11.40
CA ILE A 979 -32.05 35.30 -10.73
C ILE A 979 -32.51 36.42 -9.79
N SER A 980 -31.99 36.45 -8.58
CA SER A 980 -32.35 37.38 -7.51
C SER A 980 -31.11 37.81 -6.72
N ASN A 981 -31.29 38.72 -5.75
CA ASN A 981 -30.26 38.96 -4.76
C ASN A 981 -30.06 37.71 -3.89
N ALA A 982 -28.83 37.47 -3.44
CA ALA A 982 -28.52 36.33 -2.56
C ALA A 982 -29.04 36.49 -1.11
N VAL A 983 -29.76 37.59 -0.81
CA VAL A 983 -30.42 37.84 0.47
C VAL A 983 -31.92 37.57 0.29
N PHE A 984 -32.44 36.56 0.98
CA PHE A 984 -33.83 36.09 0.85
C PHE A 984 -34.70 36.43 2.06
N TYR A 985 -34.07 36.77 3.18
CA TYR A 985 -34.75 37.07 4.43
C TYR A 985 -34.20 38.36 5.03
N GLU A 986 -35.09 39.32 5.29
CA GLU A 986 -34.77 40.53 6.03
C GLU A 986 -35.07 40.32 7.51
N VAL A 987 -34.03 40.43 8.34
CA VAL A 987 -34.18 40.34 9.80
C VAL A 987 -34.75 41.65 10.34
N LYS A 988 -35.82 41.57 11.14
CA LYS A 988 -36.47 42.74 11.78
C LYS A 988 -35.88 43.00 13.16
N GLY A 989 -35.31 44.18 13.41
CA GLY A 989 -34.78 44.57 14.72
C GLY A 989 -33.48 45.37 14.63
N GLU A 990 -32.69 45.39 15.70
CA GLU A 990 -31.32 45.92 15.72
C GLU A 990 -30.49 45.18 14.66
N THR A 991 -30.42 45.71 13.44
CA THR A 991 -29.74 45.07 12.32
C THR A 991 -28.23 45.09 12.52
N ALA A 992 -27.61 43.97 12.14
CA ALA A 992 -26.21 43.96 11.74
C ALA A 992 -26.12 44.73 10.40
N ASP A 993 -25.89 46.04 10.45
CA ASP A 993 -25.32 46.74 9.31
C ASP A 993 -23.88 46.23 9.17
N ALA A 994 -23.72 45.16 8.38
CA ALA A 994 -22.42 44.59 8.01
C ALA A 994 -21.90 45.21 6.71
#